data_AF-A0A832NMQ5-F1
#
_entry.id   AF-A0A832NMQ5-F1
#
_cell.length_a   1.000
_cell.length_b   1.000
_cell.length_c   1.000
_cell.angle_alpha   90.00
_cell.angle_beta   90.00
_cell.angle_gamma   90.00
#
_symmetry.space_group_name_H-M   'P 1'
#
loop_
_entity.id
_entity.type
_entity.pdbx_description
1 polymer ?
#
loop_
_entity_poly.entity_id
_entity_poly.type
_entity_poly.pdbx_seq_one_letter_code
_entity_poly.pdbx_strand_id
1 'polypeptide(L)'
;KKGAIVIDDLAVFEGEQDEGTIEKVIKDESKKREKEPVKKAVEEPVKEEKTESIPVEKPKKKALPGKIIEDWRELYVSGGGYWQKRIGIDLANDSEEDLEGEPIEIKIGKEKGEIDLVGADAKELRVCDHRGREFLFEVRDVKGTSLREGKIPEGAKLIFPAEVEAGESVRYYVYFDNPSAWSVPDYFEIVREISNSGFEEDSWWEWAGARRVTDKYYSGNASVRLEADGNNCDGPWTPFISVQKDTSIFTVSFYYDAEISDGTFWVSIFHYDKNGNPIPRASGAPEGHSDIFSTRDSSGGWKKYSITVGQRGSKAKFILPKGTAKMRIRACFWDADGSCTGRVWLDDFMIEGLEKSYSAVRVNINPVEEIKFKKQESKWLTGSAINREYRVPVEIRNYTKQELKNVLVNIDLERFKVRMRDRLDESKILIADAAARVMPYFRFGNNIVFSASVPPQSLGTYYIYLNPPSQIKALSAGYAELVNSSSNLVKNPDFEDGKVLPSEWRSEVEVGKEGEKVIYAKDANVSYEWFEPGITGRRCVKMDVSPKASTGWRGWRQEVPVKPNATYFYCGYVKTENITGGEVHLHLHFHDKDGKLCGDKFFATPAGLKGTNDWTLLHATVQTPPEAASVELHLTMDAKGTLYHDGIIFCETVKATLKDIEYRSPAEEEFAVWSVNPVVKVFRDDPPQDLPEELQIYAARNEKEPLQLVLRSTKELNNVRVRVEGLTGKTGEKLENIKVEKVGYVPVDCNSNYFSSSLPSWLRKIPAGAPGSDGWEGFWPDPLLPCNSFVLPANVAQPVWITVDVPGGAKPGDYTGKILIESDGSVLKTVPFKVTVWNFELPRESHLTALFDLRHGPGWNFLNTETRRVWYKFYAEHRICADAVEPAPVIKYEKGQVKLDTTEFDKMAEYYFDELKINKAYLPDIFYSFGWGFEPRSFQGFSYPSEGYKEAYQKCLKAIWQHIKEKGWDKKFVLYISDEPNAWDSQVGKRIIQQMKTLCDIIHEAVPEIKIYSSTWRHVPEWNGYLNIWGIGAYGCFPVEEMERRLKDGDILWFTTDGQMCLNTPYCAIERLYPYYCFKYGVSGYEFWGGSWWTYDPFKFGWHTYLPHVFKPGDTPVGVRYPNGDGFLTYPGWLVGEKGPLSSVRLEQVREGMEDYEYMYILKERIDIAKKKGKDTTSAEAALKKAKDIVYIPNAGGTYSAKILPDPDIVFNIRKEIASQILKLGE
;
A
#
# COMPACT_ATOMS: atom_id res chain seq x y z
N LYS A 1 44.23 -10.55 6.61
CA LYS A 1 45.30 -9.57 6.31
C LYS A 1 45.34 -9.36 4.80
N LYS A 2 45.46 -8.10 4.40
CA LYS A 2 45.57 -7.51 3.04
C LYS A 2 46.05 -8.42 1.89
N GLY A 3 45.41 -8.25 0.73
CA GLY A 3 46.12 -7.91 -0.50
C GLY A 3 45.96 -8.83 -1.72
N ALA A 4 45.14 -8.37 -2.67
CA ALA A 4 45.48 -8.11 -4.08
C ALA A 4 45.79 -9.24 -5.11
N ILE A 5 44.85 -9.37 -6.08
CA ILE A 5 44.92 -9.39 -7.57
C ILE A 5 45.73 -10.50 -8.34
N VAL A 6 45.11 -10.93 -9.47
CA VAL A 6 45.61 -11.46 -10.78
C VAL A 6 45.60 -13.01 -10.88
N ILE A 7 44.62 -13.66 -11.57
CA ILE A 7 44.37 -13.89 -13.03
C ILE A 7 45.25 -15.02 -13.63
N ASP A 8 44.63 -15.85 -14.49
CA ASP A 8 45.16 -16.91 -15.38
C ASP A 8 45.51 -18.26 -14.70
N ASP A 9 45.29 -19.46 -15.25
CA ASP A 9 44.91 -19.99 -16.57
C ASP A 9 44.55 -21.48 -16.33
N LEU A 10 43.45 -22.05 -16.85
CA LEU A 10 43.38 -22.82 -18.11
C LEU A 10 44.73 -23.25 -18.74
N ALA A 11 45.16 -24.48 -18.45
CA ALA A 11 46.03 -25.28 -19.33
C ALA A 11 45.15 -26.41 -19.93
N VAL A 12 44.78 -26.45 -21.22
CA VAL A 12 45.52 -26.79 -22.48
C VAL A 12 46.44 -28.00 -22.35
N PHE A 13 46.57 -29.02 -23.22
CA PHE A 13 46.31 -29.36 -24.65
C PHE A 13 45.96 -30.90 -24.72
N GLU A 14 45.65 -31.63 -25.81
CA GLU A 14 46.29 -31.85 -27.14
C GLU A 14 45.28 -32.60 -28.06
N GLY A 15 45.10 -32.22 -29.33
CA GLY A 15 45.58 -32.94 -30.54
C GLY A 15 44.49 -33.86 -31.15
N GLU A 16 44.20 -34.00 -32.45
CA GLU A 16 44.79 -33.60 -33.74
C GLU A 16 43.66 -33.48 -34.81
N GLN A 17 43.96 -32.74 -35.90
CA GLN A 17 43.20 -32.70 -37.17
C GLN A 17 43.58 -33.86 -38.10
N ASP A 18 42.66 -34.24 -39.00
CA ASP A 18 42.96 -34.74 -40.36
C ASP A 18 41.70 -34.52 -41.24
N GLU A 19 41.56 -33.40 -41.96
CA GLU A 19 42.00 -33.05 -43.33
C GLU A 19 41.38 -33.87 -44.50
N GLY A 20 40.88 -33.13 -45.51
CA GLY A 20 40.28 -33.69 -46.73
C GLY A 20 39.54 -32.72 -47.67
N THR A 21 40.06 -31.49 -47.84
CA THR A 21 40.16 -30.66 -49.08
C THR A 21 39.06 -30.77 -50.16
N ILE A 22 38.18 -29.77 -50.32
CA ILE A 22 38.24 -28.66 -51.32
C ILE A 22 38.48 -29.09 -52.78
N GLU A 23 37.49 -28.89 -53.66
CA GLU A 23 37.64 -28.36 -55.03
C GLU A 23 36.38 -27.50 -55.36
N LYS A 24 36.38 -26.16 -55.35
CA LYS A 24 36.93 -25.16 -56.30
C LYS A 24 36.23 -25.10 -57.68
N VAL A 25 35.75 -23.89 -58.00
CA VAL A 25 35.63 -23.23 -59.34
C VAL A 25 34.26 -23.23 -60.07
N ILE A 26 33.55 -22.11 -59.91
CA ILE A 26 32.98 -21.16 -60.91
C ILE A 26 32.57 -21.67 -62.33
N LYS A 27 31.38 -21.21 -62.76
CA LYS A 27 30.82 -20.96 -64.13
C LYS A 27 29.81 -21.99 -64.65
N ASP A 28 28.58 -21.54 -64.96
CA ASP A 28 28.27 -21.11 -66.33
C ASP A 28 26.94 -20.34 -66.43
N GLU A 29 26.98 -19.20 -67.12
CA GLU A 29 25.81 -18.50 -67.67
C GLU A 29 25.45 -19.09 -69.05
N SER A 30 24.18 -18.87 -69.42
CA SER A 30 23.65 -18.76 -70.80
C SER A 30 23.00 -19.98 -71.48
N LYS A 31 21.68 -19.86 -71.73
CA LYS A 31 20.99 -19.91 -73.04
C LYS A 31 19.47 -20.03 -72.83
N LYS A 32 18.64 -19.02 -73.13
CA LYS A 32 17.93 -18.74 -74.42
C LYS A 32 17.18 -19.98 -74.96
N ARG A 33 15.85 -20.01 -74.96
CA ARG A 33 14.85 -19.67 -76.05
C ARG A 33 13.73 -20.74 -75.91
N GLU A 34 12.46 -20.64 -76.30
CA GLU A 34 11.71 -19.80 -77.23
C GLU A 34 10.19 -20.03 -77.02
N LYS A 35 9.42 -19.05 -77.51
CA LYS A 35 7.98 -18.89 -77.79
C LYS A 35 7.07 -20.11 -78.07
N GLU A 36 5.85 -20.04 -77.52
CA GLU A 36 4.47 -20.14 -78.11
C GLU A 36 4.25 -20.90 -79.46
N PRO A 37 3.09 -21.58 -79.71
CA PRO A 37 1.80 -20.86 -79.86
C PRO A 37 0.45 -21.57 -79.57
N VAL A 38 -0.53 -20.69 -79.34
CA VAL A 38 -2.01 -20.66 -79.49
C VAL A 38 -2.72 -21.65 -80.46
N LYS A 39 -3.93 -22.13 -80.06
CA LYS A 39 -5.25 -22.14 -80.80
C LYS A 39 -6.29 -22.93 -79.96
N LYS A 40 -7.49 -22.47 -79.54
CA LYS A 40 -8.63 -21.62 -80.03
C LYS A 40 -9.77 -22.42 -80.71
N ALA A 41 -10.94 -22.47 -80.06
CA ALA A 41 -12.32 -22.60 -80.60
C ALA A 41 -13.28 -22.51 -79.38
N VAL A 42 -14.07 -21.46 -79.10
CA VAL A 42 -15.26 -20.84 -79.75
C VAL A 42 -16.46 -21.78 -79.86
N GLU A 43 -17.48 -21.55 -79.01
CA GLU A 43 -18.88 -21.29 -79.41
C GLU A 43 -19.73 -20.83 -78.20
N GLU A 44 -20.42 -19.71 -78.39
CA GLU A 44 -21.54 -19.15 -77.59
C GLU A 44 -22.86 -19.43 -78.38
N PRO A 45 -24.10 -19.13 -77.91
CA PRO A 45 -24.56 -18.61 -76.61
C PRO A 45 -25.89 -19.23 -76.09
N VAL A 46 -26.19 -19.24 -74.77
CA VAL A 46 -27.57 -19.06 -74.25
C VAL A 46 -27.58 -18.42 -72.84
N LYS A 47 -28.18 -17.23 -72.80
CA LYS A 47 -28.89 -16.44 -71.76
C LYS A 47 -28.89 -16.82 -70.26
N GLU A 48 -28.48 -15.80 -69.49
CA GLU A 48 -29.13 -15.16 -68.32
C GLU A 48 -29.66 -16.03 -67.17
N GLU A 49 -28.99 -15.94 -66.01
CA GLU A 49 -29.63 -15.46 -64.77
C GLU A 49 -28.58 -14.82 -63.84
N LYS A 50 -28.91 -13.63 -63.34
CA LYS A 50 -28.05 -12.75 -62.53
C LYS A 50 -28.03 -13.21 -61.07
N THR A 51 -26.83 -13.37 -60.52
CA THR A 51 -26.55 -13.13 -59.09
C THR A 51 -25.26 -12.33 -58.99
N GLU A 52 -25.37 -11.12 -58.44
CA GLU A 52 -24.27 -10.18 -58.25
C GLU A 52 -23.21 -10.76 -57.31
N SER A 53 -21.99 -10.92 -57.81
CA SER A 53 -20.80 -11.12 -56.98
C SER A 53 -20.31 -9.77 -56.47
N ILE A 54 -20.44 -9.55 -55.17
CA ILE A 54 -19.84 -8.42 -54.45
C ILE A 54 -18.30 -8.50 -54.61
N PRO A 55 -17.61 -7.43 -54.99
CA PRO A 55 -16.16 -7.43 -55.05
C PRO A 55 -15.59 -7.49 -53.62
N VAL A 56 -14.69 -8.45 -53.37
CA VAL A 56 -13.90 -8.52 -52.14
C VAL A 56 -13.00 -7.28 -52.07
N GLU A 57 -13.42 -6.26 -51.32
CA GLU A 57 -12.55 -5.16 -50.91
C GLU A 57 -11.42 -5.75 -50.07
N LYS A 58 -10.17 -5.48 -50.47
CA LYS A 58 -9.01 -5.63 -49.57
C LYS A 58 -9.29 -4.78 -48.31
N PRO A 59 -9.00 -5.26 -47.09
CA PRO A 59 -9.23 -4.48 -45.89
C PRO A 59 -8.47 -3.15 -45.99
N LYS A 60 -9.24 -2.05 -45.97
CA LYS A 60 -8.68 -0.69 -45.91
C LYS A 60 -7.95 -0.56 -44.58
N LYS A 61 -6.67 -0.16 -44.61
CA LYS A 61 -5.94 0.35 -43.45
C LYS A 61 -6.79 1.47 -42.83
N LYS A 62 -7.47 1.23 -41.71
CA LYS A 62 -7.99 2.31 -40.90
C LYS A 62 -6.81 3.03 -40.27
N ALA A 63 -6.76 4.35 -40.43
CA ALA A 63 -5.81 5.20 -39.72
C ALA A 63 -6.11 5.13 -38.22
N LEU A 64 -5.07 5.28 -37.39
CA LEU A 64 -5.15 5.38 -35.93
C LEU A 64 -6.37 6.24 -35.52
N PRO A 65 -7.26 5.75 -34.63
CA PRO A 65 -8.47 6.48 -34.28
C PRO A 65 -8.13 7.74 -33.46
N GLY A 66 -8.69 8.88 -33.86
CA GLY A 66 -8.73 10.11 -33.07
C GLY A 66 -7.36 10.76 -32.78
N LYS A 67 -7.39 11.98 -32.24
CA LYS A 67 -6.20 12.80 -32.00
C LYS A 67 -5.28 12.10 -30.97
N ILE A 68 -4.19 11.48 -31.44
CA ILE A 68 -3.16 10.91 -30.57
C ILE A 68 -2.65 12.03 -29.66
N ILE A 69 -2.76 11.85 -28.34
CA ILE A 69 -2.15 12.74 -27.37
C ILE A 69 -0.67 12.39 -27.31
N GLU A 70 0.14 13.07 -28.12
CA GLU A 70 1.59 12.86 -28.20
C GLU A 70 2.37 13.54 -27.06
N ASP A 71 1.74 14.20 -26.10
CA ASP A 71 2.47 14.93 -25.07
C ASP A 71 3.18 13.98 -24.09
N TRP A 72 4.36 14.41 -23.62
CA TRP A 72 5.07 13.75 -22.52
C TRP A 72 4.28 13.93 -21.21
N ARG A 73 4.52 13.07 -20.23
CA ARG A 73 3.80 13.13 -18.95
C ARG A 73 4.65 12.60 -17.80
N GLU A 74 4.21 12.93 -16.59
CA GLU A 74 4.71 12.30 -15.38
C GLU A 74 4.17 10.87 -15.27
N LEU A 75 5.00 9.95 -14.77
CA LEU A 75 4.68 8.53 -14.59
C LEU A 75 4.97 8.12 -13.14
N TYR A 76 4.41 6.99 -12.75
CA TYR A 76 4.41 6.49 -11.39
C TYR A 76 5.81 6.19 -10.85
N VAL A 77 6.01 6.51 -9.57
CA VAL A 77 7.25 6.40 -8.79
C VAL A 77 8.48 6.98 -9.51
N SER A 78 8.35 8.24 -9.96
CA SER A 78 9.42 9.00 -10.61
C SER A 78 10.62 9.29 -9.71
N GLY A 79 10.46 9.08 -8.39
CA GLY A 79 11.44 9.44 -7.34
C GLY A 79 11.79 10.92 -7.34
N GLY A 80 10.86 11.76 -7.81
CA GLY A 80 11.05 13.19 -7.99
C GLY A 80 11.82 13.57 -9.26
N GLY A 81 12.24 12.62 -10.10
CA GLY A 81 12.86 12.86 -11.41
C GLY A 81 11.85 12.93 -12.56
N TYR A 82 12.33 12.85 -13.80
CA TYR A 82 11.51 12.77 -15.00
C TYR A 82 12.21 11.91 -16.06
N TRP A 83 11.42 11.28 -16.92
CA TRP A 83 11.92 10.51 -18.05
C TRP A 83 12.37 11.42 -19.17
N GLN A 84 13.61 11.24 -19.61
CA GLN A 84 14.21 12.05 -20.67
C GLN A 84 14.06 11.41 -22.05
N LYS A 85 13.76 10.10 -22.12
CA LYS A 85 13.64 9.34 -23.36
C LYS A 85 12.36 8.52 -23.39
N ARG A 86 11.79 8.36 -24.59
CA ARG A 86 10.73 7.38 -24.84
C ARG A 86 10.79 6.83 -26.26
N ILE A 87 10.23 5.64 -26.46
CA ILE A 87 10.06 5.00 -27.78
C ILE A 87 8.58 4.69 -27.97
N GLY A 88 8.01 5.11 -29.10
CA GLY A 88 6.65 4.76 -29.49
C GLY A 88 6.58 3.36 -30.11
N ILE A 89 5.61 2.55 -29.72
CA ILE A 89 5.31 1.24 -30.31
C ILE A 89 3.89 1.31 -30.88
N ASP A 90 3.77 1.21 -32.20
CA ASP A 90 2.47 1.09 -32.86
C ASP A 90 2.12 -0.39 -33.01
N LEU A 91 1.00 -0.80 -32.40
CA LEU A 91 0.44 -2.14 -32.53
C LEU A 91 -0.82 -2.07 -33.38
N ALA A 92 -0.87 -2.90 -34.43
CA ALA A 92 -2.06 -3.10 -35.25
C ALA A 92 -2.55 -4.53 -35.09
N ASN A 93 -3.83 -4.69 -34.72
CA ASN A 93 -4.48 -5.98 -34.60
C ASN A 93 -5.22 -6.28 -35.91
N ASP A 94 -4.61 -7.06 -36.80
CA ASP A 94 -5.24 -7.49 -38.07
C ASP A 94 -6.13 -8.73 -37.90
N SER A 95 -6.41 -9.17 -36.67
CA SER A 95 -7.29 -10.31 -36.39
C SER A 95 -8.75 -9.89 -36.20
N GLU A 96 -9.65 -10.87 -36.15
CA GLU A 96 -11.09 -10.67 -35.91
C GLU A 96 -11.45 -10.65 -34.41
N GLU A 97 -10.48 -10.83 -33.52
CA GLU A 97 -10.67 -10.88 -32.07
C GLU A 97 -9.95 -9.71 -31.39
N ASP A 98 -10.52 -9.18 -30.32
CA ASP A 98 -9.87 -8.17 -29.48
C ASP A 98 -8.66 -8.77 -28.76
N LEU A 99 -7.58 -8.01 -28.65
CA LEU A 99 -6.48 -8.32 -27.74
C LEU A 99 -6.83 -7.66 -26.40
N GLU A 100 -7.00 -8.45 -25.34
CA GLU A 100 -7.28 -7.95 -23.99
C GLU A 100 -6.25 -8.49 -23.00
N GLY A 101 -5.18 -7.74 -22.79
CA GLY A 101 -4.10 -8.14 -21.89
C GLY A 101 -3.14 -9.19 -22.49
N GLU A 102 -3.09 -9.29 -23.81
CA GLU A 102 -2.34 -10.33 -24.53
C GLU A 102 -0.83 -10.01 -24.59
N PRO A 103 0.07 -10.94 -24.23
CA PRO A 103 1.50 -10.67 -24.14
C PRO A 103 2.14 -10.41 -25.51
N ILE A 104 2.63 -9.19 -25.73
CA ILE A 104 3.45 -8.81 -26.88
C ILE A 104 4.92 -8.81 -26.48
N GLU A 105 5.73 -9.53 -27.25
CA GLU A 105 7.18 -9.61 -27.05
C GLU A 105 7.92 -8.82 -28.14
N ILE A 106 8.89 -8.02 -27.72
CA ILE A 106 9.72 -7.21 -28.60
C ILE A 106 11.19 -7.43 -28.23
N LYS A 107 12.00 -7.82 -29.20
CA LYS A 107 13.45 -7.97 -29.01
C LYS A 107 14.09 -6.60 -28.82
N ILE A 108 15.00 -6.52 -27.84
CA ILE A 108 15.77 -5.33 -27.49
C ILE A 108 17.08 -5.35 -28.27
N GLY A 109 17.33 -4.28 -29.03
CA GLY A 109 18.48 -4.15 -29.91
C GLY A 109 18.33 -2.95 -30.84
N LYS A 110 19.25 -2.82 -31.80
CA LYS A 110 19.34 -1.64 -32.69
C LYS A 110 18.97 -1.96 -34.14
N GLU A 111 18.60 -3.20 -34.43
CA GLU A 111 18.19 -3.58 -35.78
C GLU A 111 16.75 -3.15 -36.07
N LYS A 112 16.38 -3.17 -37.36
CA LYS A 112 15.03 -2.76 -37.78
C LYS A 112 13.98 -3.73 -37.21
N GLY A 113 13.05 -3.19 -36.43
CA GLY A 113 11.98 -3.96 -35.76
C GLY A 113 12.31 -4.31 -34.30
N GLU A 114 13.51 -3.98 -33.83
CA GLU A 114 13.92 -4.09 -32.43
C GLU A 114 13.72 -2.75 -31.70
N ILE A 115 13.66 -2.80 -30.37
CA ILE A 115 13.54 -1.62 -29.51
C ILE A 115 14.89 -1.25 -28.88
N ASP A 116 15.36 -0.01 -29.10
CA ASP A 116 16.68 0.45 -28.63
C ASP A 116 16.65 0.83 -27.14
N LEU A 117 16.69 -0.18 -26.27
CA LEU A 117 16.81 -0.04 -24.80
C LEU A 117 18.17 -0.55 -24.28
N VAL A 118 19.12 -0.82 -25.16
CA VAL A 118 20.43 -1.38 -24.76
C VAL A 118 21.16 -0.41 -23.84
N GLY A 119 21.49 -0.87 -22.63
CA GLY A 119 22.14 -0.06 -21.59
C GLY A 119 21.22 0.87 -20.79
N ALA A 120 19.91 0.89 -21.07
CA ALA A 120 18.94 1.47 -20.15
C ALA A 120 18.92 0.67 -18.83
N ASP A 121 18.56 1.31 -17.72
CA ASP A 121 18.39 0.62 -16.44
C ASP A 121 16.95 0.08 -16.34
N ALA A 122 16.79 -1.21 -16.06
CA ALA A 122 15.49 -1.88 -16.04
C ALA A 122 14.50 -1.24 -15.05
N LYS A 123 15.00 -0.72 -13.90
CA LYS A 123 14.15 -0.09 -12.88
C LYS A 123 13.47 1.20 -13.37
N GLU A 124 14.08 1.85 -14.38
CA GLU A 124 13.61 3.11 -14.92
C GLU A 124 12.50 2.91 -15.95
N LEU A 125 12.28 1.70 -16.47
CA LEU A 125 11.31 1.50 -17.54
C LEU A 125 9.87 1.72 -17.08
N ARG A 126 9.07 2.37 -17.93
CA ARG A 126 7.61 2.43 -17.81
C ARG A 126 6.98 2.18 -19.17
N VAL A 127 5.90 1.41 -19.21
CA VAL A 127 5.12 1.14 -20.42
C VAL A 127 3.73 1.72 -20.23
N CYS A 128 3.27 2.58 -21.13
CA CYS A 128 1.90 3.11 -21.09
C CYS A 128 1.29 3.25 -22.48
N ASP A 129 -0.04 3.27 -22.54
CA ASP A 129 -0.74 3.59 -23.78
C ASP A 129 -0.78 5.10 -24.05
N HIS A 130 -1.29 5.51 -25.22
CA HIS A 130 -1.45 6.92 -25.58
C HIS A 130 -2.35 7.73 -24.63
N ARG A 131 -3.20 7.07 -23.83
CA ARG A 131 -4.02 7.70 -22.77
C ARG A 131 -3.23 7.92 -21.49
N GLY A 132 -2.08 7.26 -21.33
CA GLY A 132 -1.22 7.33 -20.16
C GLY A 132 -1.53 6.28 -19.11
N ARG A 133 -2.34 5.26 -19.43
CA ARG A 133 -2.56 4.12 -18.52
C ARG A 133 -1.27 3.29 -18.51
N GLU A 134 -0.70 3.08 -17.33
CA GLU A 134 0.51 2.27 -17.19
C GLU A 134 0.17 0.79 -17.18
N PHE A 135 0.96 0.03 -17.93
CA PHE A 135 0.88 -1.42 -18.03
C PHE A 135 1.96 -2.05 -17.17
N LEU A 136 1.67 -3.23 -16.63
CA LEU A 136 2.72 -4.10 -16.13
C LEU A 136 3.59 -4.56 -17.30
N PHE A 137 4.87 -4.83 -17.07
CA PHE A 137 5.78 -5.33 -18.11
C PHE A 137 6.81 -6.26 -17.48
N GLU A 138 7.53 -6.99 -18.32
CA GLU A 138 8.68 -7.81 -17.97
C GLU A 138 9.84 -7.51 -18.92
N VAL A 139 11.08 -7.51 -18.41
CA VAL A 139 12.27 -7.59 -19.24
C VAL A 139 12.92 -8.94 -18.96
N ARG A 140 13.20 -9.73 -19.99
CA ARG A 140 13.98 -10.97 -19.89
C ARG A 140 15.33 -10.81 -20.55
N ASP A 141 16.39 -11.25 -19.90
CA ASP A 141 17.72 -11.27 -20.49
C ASP A 141 17.82 -12.33 -21.61
N VAL A 142 18.99 -12.42 -22.25
CA VAL A 142 19.25 -13.39 -23.34
C VAL A 142 19.13 -14.86 -22.89
N LYS A 143 19.13 -15.14 -21.58
CA LYS A 143 18.94 -16.47 -20.99
C LYS A 143 17.48 -16.72 -20.57
N GLY A 144 16.59 -15.75 -20.77
CA GLY A 144 15.19 -15.83 -20.34
C GLY A 144 14.95 -15.45 -18.88
N THR A 145 15.95 -14.95 -18.16
CA THR A 145 15.83 -14.57 -16.73
C THR A 145 15.23 -13.18 -16.61
N SER A 146 14.26 -12.98 -15.71
CA SER A 146 13.66 -11.67 -15.45
C SER A 146 14.70 -10.67 -14.91
N LEU A 147 14.78 -9.51 -15.56
CA LEU A 147 15.68 -8.41 -15.21
C LEU A 147 14.86 -7.23 -14.70
N ARG A 148 14.87 -7.02 -13.37
CA ARG A 148 14.11 -5.93 -12.70
C ARG A 148 14.98 -4.72 -12.37
N GLU A 149 16.29 -4.91 -12.21
CA GLU A 149 17.27 -3.87 -11.88
C GLU A 149 18.55 -4.10 -12.69
N GLY A 150 19.29 -3.02 -12.98
CA GLY A 150 20.56 -3.10 -13.70
C GLY A 150 20.41 -2.86 -15.20
N LYS A 151 21.55 -2.94 -15.91
CA LYS A 151 21.65 -2.54 -17.32
C LYS A 151 21.11 -3.63 -18.25
N ILE A 152 20.23 -3.24 -19.17
CA ILE A 152 19.60 -4.15 -20.12
C ILE A 152 20.60 -4.53 -21.22
N PRO A 153 20.91 -5.83 -21.41
CA PRO A 153 21.81 -6.29 -22.46
C PRO A 153 21.11 -6.29 -23.84
N GLU A 154 21.91 -6.23 -24.90
CA GLU A 154 21.43 -6.48 -26.26
C GLU A 154 20.94 -7.93 -26.41
N GLY A 155 19.85 -8.12 -27.16
CA GLY A 155 19.19 -9.42 -27.33
C GLY A 155 18.21 -9.79 -26.21
N ALA A 156 18.08 -8.96 -25.16
CA ALA A 156 17.00 -9.06 -24.18
C ALA A 156 15.62 -8.89 -24.85
N LYS A 157 14.56 -9.15 -24.10
CA LYS A 157 13.17 -9.06 -24.59
C LYS A 157 12.35 -8.20 -23.63
N LEU A 158 11.64 -7.21 -24.17
CA LEU A 158 10.58 -6.50 -23.47
C LEU A 158 9.27 -7.21 -23.74
N ILE A 159 8.51 -7.52 -22.68
CA ILE A 159 7.22 -8.17 -22.79
C ILE A 159 6.17 -7.37 -22.02
N PHE A 160 5.05 -7.07 -22.66
CA PHE A 160 3.95 -6.37 -22.01
C PHE A 160 2.59 -6.82 -22.57
N PRO A 161 1.51 -6.74 -21.77
CA PRO A 161 0.17 -7.15 -22.17
C PRO A 161 -0.52 -6.03 -22.97
N ALA A 162 -0.84 -6.26 -24.24
CA ALA A 162 -1.49 -5.28 -25.11
C ALA A 162 -3.02 -5.37 -25.06
N GLU A 163 -3.66 -4.22 -25.29
CA GLU A 163 -5.10 -4.01 -25.45
C GLU A 163 -5.35 -3.35 -26.81
N VAL A 164 -5.88 -4.10 -27.77
CA VAL A 164 -6.13 -3.61 -29.14
C VAL A 164 -7.40 -4.26 -29.69
N GLU A 165 -8.42 -3.46 -29.96
CA GLU A 165 -9.66 -3.94 -30.59
C GLU A 165 -9.39 -4.57 -31.98
N ALA A 166 -10.23 -5.52 -32.38
CA ALA A 166 -10.15 -6.21 -33.66
C ALA A 166 -10.17 -5.21 -34.84
N GLY A 167 -9.17 -5.32 -35.72
CA GLY A 167 -9.03 -4.45 -36.90
C GLY A 167 -8.57 -3.01 -36.61
N GLU A 168 -8.25 -2.67 -35.35
CA GLU A 168 -7.84 -1.33 -34.94
C GLU A 168 -6.32 -1.27 -34.68
N SER A 169 -5.82 -0.07 -34.38
CA SER A 169 -4.42 0.17 -34.04
C SER A 169 -4.30 1.13 -32.86
N VAL A 170 -3.30 0.90 -32.02
CA VAL A 170 -3.04 1.72 -30.84
C VAL A 170 -1.55 2.00 -30.70
N ARG A 171 -1.21 3.13 -30.09
CA ARG A 171 0.17 3.51 -29.75
C ARG A 171 0.44 3.31 -28.27
N TYR A 172 1.55 2.63 -27.98
CA TYR A 172 2.19 2.53 -26.69
C TYR A 172 3.47 3.38 -26.65
N TYR A 173 3.93 3.69 -25.45
CA TYR A 173 5.19 4.35 -25.20
C TYR A 173 5.98 3.59 -24.14
N VAL A 174 7.27 3.38 -24.38
CA VAL A 174 8.23 2.90 -23.40
C VAL A 174 9.11 4.07 -22.99
N TYR A 175 9.01 4.51 -21.73
CA TYR A 175 9.81 5.59 -21.16
C TYR A 175 11.03 5.03 -20.43
N PHE A 176 12.17 5.72 -20.55
CA PHE A 176 13.45 5.39 -19.90
C PHE A 176 14.32 6.64 -19.69
N ASP A 177 15.51 6.50 -19.09
CA ASP A 177 16.44 7.59 -18.80
C ASP A 177 15.91 8.57 -17.72
N ASN A 178 15.43 7.99 -16.61
CA ASN A 178 15.11 8.70 -15.38
C ASN A 178 15.93 8.13 -14.21
N PRO A 179 17.14 8.63 -13.95
CA PRO A 179 18.02 8.09 -12.91
C PRO A 179 17.46 8.16 -11.49
N SER A 180 16.47 9.03 -11.25
CA SER A 180 15.80 9.15 -9.95
C SER A 180 14.62 8.19 -9.79
N ALA A 181 14.16 7.52 -10.86
CA ALA A 181 13.02 6.61 -10.78
C ALA A 181 13.28 5.52 -9.74
N TRP A 182 12.27 5.27 -8.91
CA TRP A 182 12.25 4.09 -8.06
C TRP A 182 11.83 2.88 -8.88
N SER A 183 12.21 1.69 -8.41
CA SER A 183 11.72 0.43 -8.97
C SER A 183 10.20 0.40 -8.89
N VAL A 184 9.54 -0.15 -9.91
CA VAL A 184 8.12 -0.47 -9.79
C VAL A 184 7.94 -1.68 -8.86
N PRO A 185 6.84 -1.73 -8.09
CA PRO A 185 6.60 -2.83 -7.16
C PRO A 185 6.16 -4.12 -7.88
N ASP A 186 5.39 -3.98 -8.96
CA ASP A 186 4.79 -5.10 -9.70
C ASP A 186 5.27 -5.14 -11.16
N TYR A 187 5.49 -6.36 -11.65
CA TYR A 187 5.87 -6.67 -13.02
C TYR A 187 4.82 -7.58 -13.64
N PHE A 188 4.79 -7.63 -14.98
CA PHE A 188 3.90 -8.55 -15.68
C PHE A 188 4.51 -9.94 -15.60
N GLU A 189 3.80 -10.87 -14.98
CA GLU A 189 4.29 -12.23 -14.85
C GLU A 189 3.67 -13.09 -15.95
N ILE A 190 4.53 -13.48 -16.89
CA ILE A 190 4.15 -14.42 -17.93
C ILE A 190 4.58 -15.81 -17.48
N VAL A 191 3.61 -16.59 -17.03
CA VAL A 191 3.78 -18.04 -16.85
C VAL A 191 3.77 -18.70 -18.23
N ARG A 192 4.85 -18.50 -18.99
CA ARG A 192 5.10 -19.19 -20.28
C ARG A 192 5.70 -20.57 -20.07
N GLU A 193 6.36 -20.74 -18.93
CA GLU A 193 7.08 -21.93 -18.52
C GLU A 193 6.78 -22.16 -17.03
N ILE A 194 6.67 -23.42 -16.64
CA ILE A 194 6.69 -23.80 -15.24
C ILE A 194 8.08 -23.45 -14.68
N SER A 195 8.18 -22.49 -13.76
CA SER A 195 9.34 -22.40 -12.88
C SER A 195 9.35 -23.62 -11.96
N ASN A 196 10.49 -24.32 -11.87
CA ASN A 196 10.72 -25.56 -11.11
C ASN A 196 10.26 -26.88 -11.78
N SER A 197 10.50 -27.04 -13.10
CA SER A 197 10.25 -28.29 -13.82
C SER A 197 11.14 -29.46 -13.36
N GLY A 198 12.38 -29.20 -12.95
CA GLY A 198 13.31 -30.22 -12.41
C GLY A 198 13.18 -30.47 -10.90
N PHE A 199 12.17 -29.92 -10.22
CA PHE A 199 12.01 -30.05 -8.76
C PHE A 199 13.22 -29.57 -7.94
N GLU A 200 14.04 -28.66 -8.47
CA GLU A 200 15.24 -28.13 -7.83
C GLU A 200 14.93 -27.27 -6.59
N GLU A 201 13.75 -26.67 -6.51
CA GLU A 201 13.25 -25.92 -5.36
C GLU A 201 12.05 -26.64 -4.69
N ASP A 202 11.77 -26.36 -3.42
CA ASP A 202 10.60 -26.95 -2.72
C ASP A 202 9.27 -26.20 -3.02
N SER A 203 9.33 -25.11 -3.79
CA SER A 203 8.21 -24.20 -4.07
C SER A 203 7.47 -24.54 -5.38
N TRP A 204 6.33 -23.88 -5.63
CA TRP A 204 5.45 -23.99 -6.82
C TRP A 204 4.47 -25.18 -6.87
N TRP A 205 4.84 -26.36 -6.35
CA TRP A 205 3.95 -27.54 -6.31
C TRP A 205 3.15 -27.63 -5.00
N GLU A 206 1.87 -27.98 -5.10
CA GLU A 206 1.06 -28.38 -3.93
C GLU A 206 1.30 -29.87 -3.66
N TRP A 207 2.19 -30.17 -2.72
CA TRP A 207 2.58 -31.52 -2.37
C TRP A 207 1.44 -32.29 -1.68
N ALA A 208 0.97 -33.36 -2.33
CA ALA A 208 0.08 -34.36 -1.75
C ALA A 208 0.71 -35.73 -1.97
N GLY A 209 0.92 -36.52 -0.90
CA GLY A 209 1.44 -37.90 -0.92
C GLY A 209 2.87 -38.13 -1.43
N ALA A 210 3.38 -37.25 -2.30
CA ALA A 210 4.70 -37.34 -2.93
C ALA A 210 5.79 -36.61 -2.13
N ARG A 211 7.05 -36.92 -2.43
CA ARG A 211 8.22 -36.32 -1.77
C ARG A 211 9.26 -35.91 -2.80
N ARG A 212 9.88 -34.74 -2.61
CA ARG A 212 11.11 -34.39 -3.30
C ARG A 212 12.24 -35.32 -2.85
N VAL A 213 13.00 -35.86 -3.79
CA VAL A 213 14.12 -36.76 -3.53
C VAL A 213 15.34 -36.33 -4.34
N THR A 214 16.53 -36.56 -3.79
CA THR A 214 17.81 -36.23 -4.44
C THR A 214 18.66 -37.47 -4.70
N ASP A 215 18.11 -38.66 -4.43
CA ASP A 215 18.77 -39.96 -4.59
C ASP A 215 18.60 -40.54 -6.01
N LYS A 216 17.58 -40.10 -6.74
CA LYS A 216 17.29 -40.51 -8.11
C LYS A 216 16.60 -39.36 -8.85
N TYR A 217 17.18 -38.91 -9.96
CA TYR A 217 16.69 -37.83 -10.80
C TYR A 217 17.16 -38.06 -12.25
N TYR A 218 16.51 -37.42 -13.21
CA TYR A 218 16.86 -37.45 -14.62
C TYR A 218 17.85 -36.31 -14.96
N SER A 219 17.59 -35.10 -14.48
CA SER A 219 18.41 -33.91 -14.67
C SER A 219 18.52 -33.10 -13.37
N GLY A 220 19.47 -32.15 -13.28
CA GLY A 220 19.63 -31.34 -12.06
C GLY A 220 20.18 -32.12 -10.84
N ASN A 221 19.57 -31.90 -9.67
CA ASN A 221 19.92 -32.52 -8.38
C ASN A 221 18.71 -33.12 -7.65
N ALA A 222 17.49 -33.01 -8.18
CA ALA A 222 16.30 -33.51 -7.51
C ALA A 222 15.23 -34.04 -8.48
N SER A 223 14.28 -34.80 -7.96
CA SER A 223 13.05 -35.20 -8.66
C SER A 223 11.92 -35.38 -7.64
N VAL A 224 10.71 -35.69 -8.08
CA VAL A 224 9.62 -36.11 -7.18
C VAL A 224 9.45 -37.62 -7.21
N ARG A 225 9.25 -38.24 -6.05
CA ARG A 225 8.87 -39.65 -5.90
C ARG A 225 7.46 -39.79 -5.34
N LEU A 226 6.63 -40.58 -6.01
CA LEU A 226 5.36 -41.12 -5.53
C LEU A 226 5.57 -42.58 -5.12
N GLU A 227 4.96 -42.98 -4.00
CA GLU A 227 5.08 -44.33 -3.46
C GLU A 227 3.71 -44.79 -2.95
N ALA A 228 3.20 -45.87 -3.56
CA ALA A 228 1.96 -46.55 -3.17
C ALA A 228 2.33 -47.87 -2.47
N ASP A 229 1.84 -48.05 -1.24
CA ASP A 229 2.20 -49.15 -0.33
C ASP A 229 0.99 -50.07 -0.03
N GLY A 230 0.19 -50.36 -1.05
CA GLY A 230 -1.05 -51.14 -0.94
C GLY A 230 -2.31 -50.27 -0.85
N ASN A 231 -2.18 -48.94 -0.99
CA ASN A 231 -3.27 -47.98 -1.08
C ASN A 231 -3.01 -46.99 -2.22
N ASN A 232 -4.06 -46.30 -2.68
CA ASN A 232 -3.91 -45.19 -3.63
C ASN A 232 -3.07 -44.07 -3.04
N CYS A 233 -2.34 -43.40 -3.91
CA CYS A 233 -1.46 -42.30 -3.54
C CYS A 233 -1.72 -41.12 -4.46
N ASP A 234 -2.19 -40.02 -3.90
CA ASP A 234 -2.17 -38.73 -4.60
C ASP A 234 -0.73 -38.24 -4.73
N GLY A 235 -0.44 -37.54 -5.84
CA GLY A 235 0.83 -36.86 -6.06
C GLY A 235 0.68 -35.34 -6.09
N PRO A 236 1.76 -34.62 -6.44
CA PRO A 236 1.77 -33.16 -6.38
C PRO A 236 0.83 -32.57 -7.42
N TRP A 237 0.25 -31.41 -7.09
CA TRP A 237 -0.60 -30.65 -7.98
C TRP A 237 0.11 -29.40 -8.50
N THR A 238 -0.14 -29.07 -9.77
CA THR A 238 0.21 -27.74 -10.29
C THR A 238 -0.70 -26.66 -9.67
N PRO A 239 -0.29 -25.39 -9.63
CA PRO A 239 -1.22 -24.26 -9.48
C PRO A 239 -2.29 -24.26 -10.58
N PHE A 240 -3.30 -23.39 -10.45
CA PHE A 240 -4.27 -23.17 -11.53
C PHE A 240 -3.60 -22.55 -12.75
N ILE A 241 -3.77 -23.20 -13.90
CA ILE A 241 -3.29 -22.76 -15.21
C ILE A 241 -4.49 -22.21 -15.97
N SER A 242 -4.44 -20.94 -16.37
CA SER A 242 -5.50 -20.33 -17.17
C SER A 242 -5.51 -20.91 -18.59
N VAL A 243 -6.70 -21.25 -19.08
CA VAL A 243 -6.95 -21.70 -20.45
C VAL A 243 -7.71 -20.59 -21.15
N GLN A 244 -7.05 -19.85 -22.05
CA GLN A 244 -7.69 -18.76 -22.77
C GLN A 244 -8.72 -19.28 -23.79
N LYS A 245 -9.64 -18.40 -24.17
CA LYS A 245 -10.73 -18.72 -25.10
C LYS A 245 -10.16 -18.93 -26.50
N ASP A 246 -10.45 -20.10 -27.04
CA ASP A 246 -10.56 -20.45 -28.47
C ASP A 246 -9.30 -20.82 -29.29
N THR A 247 -8.06 -20.80 -28.76
CA THR A 247 -6.89 -21.36 -29.53
C THR A 247 -5.67 -21.84 -28.72
N SER A 248 -5.66 -21.80 -27.39
CA SER A 248 -4.48 -22.23 -26.61
C SER A 248 -4.16 -23.71 -26.83
N ILE A 249 -2.92 -24.01 -27.23
CA ILE A 249 -2.34 -25.35 -27.22
C ILE A 249 -1.17 -25.32 -26.23
N PHE A 250 -1.17 -26.28 -25.31
CA PHE A 250 -0.08 -26.52 -24.38
C PHE A 250 0.57 -27.84 -24.73
N THR A 251 1.89 -27.92 -24.66
CA THR A 251 2.61 -29.19 -24.63
C THR A 251 2.88 -29.53 -23.18
N VAL A 252 2.29 -30.62 -22.68
CA VAL A 252 2.62 -31.20 -21.38
C VAL A 252 3.65 -32.29 -21.62
N SER A 253 4.80 -32.21 -20.97
CA SER A 253 5.83 -33.25 -21.02
C SER A 253 6.51 -33.45 -19.68
N PHE A 254 7.02 -34.65 -19.45
CA PHE A 254 7.76 -34.99 -18.23
C PHE A 254 8.56 -36.26 -18.48
N TYR A 255 9.62 -36.45 -17.69
CA TYR A 255 10.31 -37.73 -17.59
C TYR A 255 9.74 -38.51 -16.40
N TYR A 256 9.60 -39.82 -16.57
CA TYR A 256 9.18 -40.71 -15.50
C TYR A 256 10.03 -41.98 -15.49
N ASP A 257 10.28 -42.50 -14.29
CA ASP A 257 10.78 -43.87 -14.09
C ASP A 257 9.84 -44.57 -13.12
N ALA A 258 9.33 -45.74 -13.50
CA ALA A 258 8.25 -46.42 -12.80
C ALA A 258 8.65 -47.85 -12.44
N GLU A 259 8.42 -48.22 -11.18
CA GLU A 259 8.53 -49.56 -10.62
C GLU A 259 7.16 -49.95 -10.08
N ILE A 260 6.32 -50.55 -10.92
CA ILE A 260 4.93 -50.90 -10.59
C ILE A 260 4.83 -52.41 -10.46
N SER A 261 4.34 -52.86 -9.29
CA SER A 261 4.06 -54.27 -9.01
C SER A 261 2.57 -54.59 -9.09
N ASP A 262 1.70 -53.65 -8.70
CA ASP A 262 0.25 -53.76 -8.82
C ASP A 262 -0.36 -52.35 -8.91
N GLY A 263 -1.49 -52.22 -9.59
CA GLY A 263 -2.17 -50.95 -9.80
C GLY A 263 -1.71 -50.14 -11.03
N THR A 264 -2.16 -48.89 -11.13
CA THR A 264 -1.94 -48.01 -12.28
C THR A 264 -1.45 -46.63 -11.84
N PHE A 265 -0.40 -46.15 -12.50
CA PHE A 265 0.04 -44.76 -12.38
C PHE A 265 -0.63 -43.89 -13.45
N TRP A 266 -1.13 -42.73 -13.05
CA TRP A 266 -1.87 -41.78 -13.88
C TRP A 266 -1.26 -40.38 -13.82
N VAL A 267 -1.38 -39.64 -14.92
CA VAL A 267 -1.31 -38.18 -14.92
C VAL A 267 -2.58 -37.63 -15.55
N SER A 268 -3.29 -36.79 -14.79
CA SER A 268 -4.64 -36.33 -15.11
C SER A 268 -4.73 -34.81 -15.09
N ILE A 269 -5.52 -34.26 -16.00
CA ILE A 269 -5.89 -32.84 -16.07
C ILE A 269 -7.24 -32.65 -15.42
N PHE A 270 -7.32 -31.74 -14.45
CA PHE A 270 -8.56 -31.28 -13.83
C PHE A 270 -8.98 -29.97 -14.50
N HIS A 271 -10.25 -29.84 -14.85
CA HIS A 271 -10.76 -28.71 -15.64
C HIS A 271 -11.85 -27.96 -14.90
N TYR A 272 -11.79 -26.63 -14.99
CA TYR A 272 -12.65 -25.72 -14.24
C TYR A 272 -13.19 -24.61 -15.14
N ASP A 273 -14.39 -24.12 -14.81
CA ASP A 273 -14.95 -22.94 -15.44
C ASP A 273 -14.27 -21.65 -14.95
N LYS A 274 -14.65 -20.50 -15.52
CA LYS A 274 -14.07 -19.19 -15.15
C LYS A 274 -14.26 -18.83 -13.67
N ASN A 275 -15.26 -19.40 -13.03
CA ASN A 275 -15.61 -19.16 -11.63
C ASN A 275 -14.92 -20.17 -10.68
N GLY A 276 -14.13 -21.12 -11.21
CA GLY A 276 -13.44 -22.14 -10.43
C GLY A 276 -14.29 -23.37 -10.11
N ASN A 277 -15.47 -23.54 -10.73
CA ASN A 277 -16.26 -24.76 -10.55
C ASN A 277 -15.72 -25.89 -11.43
N PRO A 278 -15.59 -27.13 -10.92
CA PRO A 278 -15.19 -28.28 -11.73
C PRO A 278 -16.14 -28.52 -12.90
N ILE A 279 -15.58 -28.82 -14.07
CA ILE A 279 -16.36 -29.18 -15.26
C ILE A 279 -16.36 -30.71 -15.39
N PRO A 280 -17.51 -31.37 -15.17
CA PRO A 280 -17.58 -32.83 -15.18
C PRO A 280 -17.35 -33.40 -16.58
N ARG A 281 -16.68 -34.56 -16.65
CA ARG A 281 -16.33 -35.27 -17.90
C ARG A 281 -17.56 -35.77 -18.68
N ALA A 282 -18.68 -35.96 -17.98
CA ALA A 282 -19.99 -36.29 -18.53
C ALA A 282 -21.11 -35.83 -17.57
N SER A 283 -22.33 -35.68 -18.07
CA SER A 283 -23.49 -35.34 -17.23
C SER A 283 -23.69 -36.39 -16.13
N GLY A 284 -23.62 -35.98 -14.86
CA GLY A 284 -23.77 -36.86 -13.69
C GLY A 284 -22.47 -37.39 -13.07
N ALA A 285 -21.29 -37.05 -13.59
CA ALA A 285 -20.02 -37.42 -12.97
C ALA A 285 -19.65 -36.47 -11.81
N PRO A 286 -19.22 -36.97 -10.63
CA PRO A 286 -18.89 -36.14 -9.46
C PRO A 286 -17.55 -35.39 -9.56
N GLU A 287 -16.64 -35.79 -10.47
CA GLU A 287 -15.31 -35.21 -10.60
C GLU A 287 -15.00 -34.75 -12.03
N GLY A 288 -14.33 -33.59 -12.15
CA GLY A 288 -14.04 -32.92 -13.41
C GLY A 288 -12.60 -33.09 -13.90
N HIS A 289 -12.13 -34.32 -14.12
CA HIS A 289 -10.78 -34.60 -14.64
C HIS A 289 -10.76 -35.53 -15.87
N SER A 290 -9.66 -35.50 -16.60
CA SER A 290 -9.38 -36.37 -17.73
C SER A 290 -7.93 -36.85 -17.70
N ASP A 291 -7.74 -38.13 -17.95
CA ASP A 291 -6.43 -38.75 -17.91
C ASP A 291 -5.67 -38.53 -19.22
N ILE A 292 -4.46 -37.98 -19.13
CA ILE A 292 -3.61 -37.72 -20.29
C ILE A 292 -2.47 -38.73 -20.42
N PHE A 293 -2.15 -39.47 -19.36
CA PHE A 293 -1.13 -40.52 -19.38
C PHE A 293 -1.46 -41.58 -18.33
N SER A 294 -1.17 -42.84 -18.65
CA SER A 294 -1.13 -43.91 -17.65
C SER A 294 -0.20 -45.05 -18.02
N THR A 295 0.27 -45.77 -17.01
CA THR A 295 1.04 -47.01 -17.17
C THR A 295 0.78 -47.98 -16.02
N ARG A 296 0.74 -49.27 -16.35
CA ARG A 296 0.74 -50.40 -15.39
C ARG A 296 2.08 -51.15 -15.37
N ASP A 297 2.93 -50.87 -16.35
CA ASP A 297 4.21 -51.54 -16.50
C ASP A 297 5.33 -50.71 -15.87
N SER A 298 6.32 -51.42 -15.31
CA SER A 298 7.58 -50.81 -14.91
C SER A 298 8.36 -50.34 -16.14
N SER A 299 8.94 -49.14 -16.10
CA SER A 299 9.56 -48.53 -17.29
C SER A 299 11.00 -48.98 -17.56
N GLY A 300 11.68 -49.54 -16.55
CA GLY A 300 13.06 -50.01 -16.64
C GLY A 300 14.09 -48.89 -16.83
N GLY A 301 13.86 -47.73 -16.20
CA GLY A 301 14.64 -46.50 -16.37
C GLY A 301 13.78 -45.33 -16.86
N TRP A 302 14.38 -44.15 -16.92
CA TRP A 302 13.71 -42.91 -17.32
C TRP A 302 13.14 -42.96 -18.75
N LYS A 303 11.87 -42.57 -18.89
CA LYS A 303 11.14 -42.43 -20.15
C LYS A 303 10.54 -41.04 -20.24
N LYS A 304 10.52 -40.46 -21.44
CA LYS A 304 9.85 -39.18 -21.70
C LYS A 304 8.41 -39.40 -22.16
N TYR A 305 7.47 -38.68 -21.57
CA TYR A 305 6.12 -38.53 -22.09
C TYR A 305 5.90 -37.10 -22.62
N SER A 306 5.10 -36.94 -23.68
CA SER A 306 4.71 -35.63 -24.20
C SER A 306 3.38 -35.70 -24.95
N ILE A 307 2.49 -34.75 -24.68
CA ILE A 307 1.19 -34.61 -25.33
C ILE A 307 0.82 -33.14 -25.52
N THR A 308 0.12 -32.83 -26.61
CA THR A 308 -0.50 -31.51 -26.80
C THR A 308 -1.94 -31.50 -26.27
N VAL A 309 -2.28 -30.48 -25.50
CA VAL A 309 -3.56 -30.26 -24.81
C VAL A 309 -4.12 -28.92 -25.27
N GLY A 310 -5.39 -28.86 -25.69
CA GLY A 310 -5.98 -27.60 -26.15
C GLY A 310 -7.50 -27.65 -26.29
N GLN A 311 -8.13 -26.52 -26.62
CA GLN A 311 -9.59 -26.47 -26.80
C GLN A 311 -10.05 -27.07 -28.13
N ARG A 312 -11.36 -27.31 -28.28
CA ARG A 312 -11.94 -27.86 -29.51
C ARG A 312 -11.64 -26.93 -30.69
N GLY A 313 -10.99 -27.45 -31.74
CA GLY A 313 -10.54 -26.67 -32.90
C GLY A 313 -9.04 -26.39 -32.93
N SER A 314 -8.33 -26.59 -31.81
CA SER A 314 -6.89 -26.32 -31.67
C SER A 314 -5.94 -27.33 -32.35
N LYS A 315 -6.46 -28.45 -32.88
CA LYS A 315 -5.64 -29.60 -33.37
C LYS A 315 -4.75 -30.28 -32.32
N ALA A 316 -4.90 -29.95 -31.03
CA ALA A 316 -4.22 -30.65 -29.96
C ALA A 316 -4.61 -32.15 -29.92
N LYS A 317 -3.68 -33.01 -29.49
CA LYS A 317 -3.94 -34.46 -29.35
C LYS A 317 -5.00 -34.74 -28.29
N PHE A 318 -4.99 -33.98 -27.20
CA PHE A 318 -5.99 -34.01 -26.16
C PHE A 318 -6.84 -32.74 -26.20
N ILE A 319 -8.17 -32.89 -26.27
CA ILE A 319 -9.11 -31.78 -26.36
C ILE A 319 -9.79 -31.57 -25.00
N LEU A 320 -9.63 -30.37 -24.43
CA LEU A 320 -10.25 -29.97 -23.17
C LEU A 320 -11.78 -29.86 -23.31
N PRO A 321 -12.54 -30.16 -22.23
CA PRO A 321 -13.99 -29.96 -22.21
C PRO A 321 -14.41 -28.53 -22.57
N LYS A 322 -15.61 -28.40 -23.16
CA LYS A 322 -16.16 -27.09 -23.51
C LYS A 322 -16.40 -26.27 -22.24
N GLY A 323 -15.92 -25.02 -22.22
CA GLY A 323 -16.09 -24.11 -21.09
C GLY A 323 -14.94 -24.12 -20.08
N THR A 324 -13.92 -24.97 -20.29
CA THR A 324 -12.69 -24.94 -19.48
C THR A 324 -11.97 -23.61 -19.65
N ALA A 325 -11.92 -22.84 -18.56
CA ALA A 325 -11.19 -21.57 -18.46
C ALA A 325 -9.96 -21.68 -17.53
N LYS A 326 -9.89 -22.71 -16.69
CA LYS A 326 -8.72 -23.04 -15.86
C LYS A 326 -8.50 -24.55 -15.83
N MET A 327 -7.26 -24.98 -15.66
CA MET A 327 -6.90 -26.38 -15.46
C MET A 327 -5.84 -26.57 -14.38
N ARG A 328 -5.74 -27.78 -13.83
CA ARG A 328 -4.64 -28.25 -12.96
C ARG A 328 -4.17 -29.62 -13.44
N ILE A 329 -2.93 -29.99 -13.17
CA ILE A 329 -2.42 -31.34 -13.46
C ILE A 329 -2.02 -32.03 -12.15
N ARG A 330 -2.34 -33.32 -12.05
CA ARG A 330 -1.98 -34.20 -10.93
C ARG A 330 -1.39 -35.50 -11.47
N ALA A 331 -0.32 -35.98 -10.84
CA ALA A 331 0.13 -37.37 -10.95
C ALA A 331 -0.39 -38.20 -9.77
N CYS A 332 -0.81 -39.44 -9.95
CA CYS A 332 -1.30 -40.28 -8.84
C CYS A 332 -1.25 -41.79 -9.15
N PHE A 333 -1.23 -42.61 -8.11
CA PHE A 333 -1.56 -44.04 -8.17
C PHE A 333 -3.04 -44.24 -7.84
N TRP A 334 -3.80 -44.88 -8.73
CA TRP A 334 -5.23 -45.14 -8.51
C TRP A 334 -5.72 -46.34 -9.36
N ASP A 335 -6.36 -47.32 -8.73
CA ASP A 335 -7.24 -48.31 -9.35
C ASP A 335 -8.49 -48.55 -8.50
N ALA A 336 -9.63 -48.88 -9.12
CA ALA A 336 -10.95 -48.90 -8.46
C ALA A 336 -11.08 -49.79 -7.20
N ASP A 337 -10.22 -50.79 -7.03
CA ASP A 337 -10.15 -51.66 -5.86
C ASP A 337 -9.28 -51.11 -4.71
N GLY A 338 -8.52 -50.04 -4.98
CA GLY A 338 -7.67 -49.33 -4.03
C GLY A 338 -6.31 -49.97 -3.79
N SER A 339 -6.01 -51.12 -4.40
CA SER A 339 -4.77 -51.88 -4.15
C SER A 339 -3.64 -51.49 -5.11
N CYS A 340 -3.09 -50.28 -4.95
CA CYS A 340 -1.92 -49.85 -5.70
C CYS A 340 -0.62 -50.16 -4.95
N THR A 341 0.35 -50.80 -5.60
CA THR A 341 1.70 -51.01 -5.06
C THR A 341 2.76 -50.70 -6.12
N GLY A 342 3.55 -49.65 -5.87
CA GLY A 342 4.61 -49.25 -6.78
C GLY A 342 5.26 -47.90 -6.42
N ARG A 343 6.32 -47.56 -7.13
CA ARG A 343 7.05 -46.30 -7.01
C ARG A 343 7.22 -45.65 -8.37
N VAL A 344 7.01 -44.34 -8.45
CA VAL A 344 7.27 -43.56 -9.67
C VAL A 344 8.07 -42.33 -9.31
N TRP A 345 9.12 -42.07 -10.08
CA TRP A 345 9.84 -40.81 -10.08
C TRP A 345 9.38 -39.97 -11.27
N LEU A 346 9.17 -38.67 -11.07
CA LEU A 346 8.93 -37.70 -12.14
C LEU A 346 9.99 -36.61 -12.09
N ASP A 347 10.44 -36.18 -13.25
CA ASP A 347 11.43 -35.12 -13.39
C ASP A 347 11.26 -34.33 -14.69
N ASP A 348 11.84 -33.14 -14.77
CA ASP A 348 11.72 -32.19 -15.89
C ASP A 348 10.26 -32.03 -16.37
N PHE A 349 9.33 -31.82 -15.42
CA PHE A 349 7.91 -31.63 -15.70
C PHE A 349 7.66 -30.25 -16.31
N MET A 350 7.32 -30.22 -17.61
CA MET A 350 7.21 -29.03 -18.43
C MET A 350 5.80 -28.85 -18.97
N ILE A 351 5.26 -27.64 -18.85
CA ILE A 351 4.08 -27.20 -19.61
C ILE A 351 4.51 -25.98 -20.42
N GLU A 352 4.62 -26.16 -21.72
CA GLU A 352 4.97 -25.09 -22.66
C GLU A 352 3.71 -24.66 -23.40
N GLY A 353 3.37 -23.37 -23.37
CA GLY A 353 2.41 -22.84 -24.33
C GLY A 353 3.02 -22.89 -25.72
N LEU A 354 2.43 -23.62 -26.67
CA LEU A 354 2.76 -23.41 -28.08
C LEU A 354 2.28 -22.00 -28.41
N GLU A 355 3.21 -21.14 -28.82
CA GLU A 355 2.96 -19.76 -29.20
C GLU A 355 1.63 -19.66 -29.96
N LYS A 356 0.70 -18.85 -29.46
CA LYS A 356 -0.08 -18.06 -30.41
C LYS A 356 0.97 -17.22 -31.14
N SER A 357 1.44 -17.71 -32.28
CA SER A 357 1.96 -16.81 -33.29
C SER A 357 0.77 -15.95 -33.67
N TYR A 358 0.65 -14.79 -33.03
CA TYR A 358 -0.18 -13.72 -33.53
C TYR A 358 0.51 -13.17 -34.77
N SER A 359 0.58 -13.96 -35.85
CA SER A 359 1.01 -13.49 -37.16
C SER A 359 0.14 -12.34 -37.68
N ALA A 360 -0.98 -12.06 -37.00
CA ALA A 360 -1.90 -10.96 -37.24
C ALA A 360 -1.61 -9.68 -36.42
N VAL A 361 -0.63 -9.66 -35.49
CA VAL A 361 -0.24 -8.42 -34.80
C VAL A 361 1.01 -7.85 -35.45
N ARG A 362 0.86 -6.67 -36.05
CA ARG A 362 2.00 -5.93 -36.60
C ARG A 362 2.52 -4.94 -35.59
N VAL A 363 3.82 -5.05 -35.30
CA VAL A 363 4.56 -4.14 -34.42
C VAL A 363 5.39 -3.19 -35.27
N ASN A 364 5.29 -1.89 -35.03
CA ASN A 364 6.17 -0.88 -35.61
C ASN A 364 6.81 -0.03 -34.51
N ILE A 365 8.14 -0.05 -34.46
CA ILE A 365 8.93 0.70 -33.48
C ILE A 365 9.28 2.08 -34.07
N ASN A 366 8.96 3.13 -33.33
CA ASN A 366 9.28 4.50 -33.70
C ASN A 366 10.69 4.88 -33.23
N PRO A 367 11.32 5.92 -33.82
CA PRO A 367 12.59 6.43 -33.32
C PRO A 367 12.51 6.89 -31.86
N VAL A 368 13.65 6.87 -31.16
CA VAL A 368 13.77 7.43 -29.80
C VAL A 368 13.45 8.92 -29.83
N GLU A 369 12.53 9.33 -28.97
CA GLU A 369 12.21 10.73 -28.69
C GLU A 369 12.92 11.16 -27.41
N GLU A 370 13.46 12.39 -27.39
CA GLU A 370 14.11 12.96 -26.21
C GLU A 370 13.43 14.25 -25.75
N ILE A 371 13.37 14.47 -24.43
CA ILE A 371 13.05 15.74 -23.81
C ILE A 371 14.13 16.09 -22.79
N LYS A 372 14.61 17.33 -22.82
CA LYS A 372 15.57 17.85 -21.84
C LYS A 372 15.11 19.20 -21.35
N PHE A 373 14.81 19.28 -20.07
CA PHE A 373 14.48 20.54 -19.45
C PHE A 373 15.77 21.29 -19.08
N LYS A 374 15.89 22.54 -19.50
CA LYS A 374 16.98 23.42 -19.08
C LYS A 374 16.72 23.89 -17.65
N LYS A 375 17.60 23.55 -16.70
CA LYS A 375 17.54 24.06 -15.32
C LYS A 375 17.88 25.56 -15.32
N GLN A 376 17.08 26.36 -14.62
CA GLN A 376 17.35 27.78 -14.45
C GLN A 376 18.35 27.98 -13.29
N GLU A 377 19.31 28.90 -13.46
CA GLU A 377 20.15 29.32 -12.34
C GLU A 377 19.29 30.05 -11.31
N SER A 378 19.44 29.68 -10.03
CA SER A 378 18.67 30.28 -8.94
C SER A 378 19.51 31.26 -8.14
N LYS A 379 18.92 32.39 -7.76
CA LYS A 379 19.49 33.32 -6.79
C LYS A 379 18.73 33.27 -5.47
N TRP A 380 19.43 33.45 -4.35
CA TRP A 380 18.79 33.71 -3.07
C TRP A 380 18.25 35.15 -3.04
N LEU A 381 17.20 35.41 -2.26
CA LEU A 381 16.65 36.76 -2.10
C LEU A 381 17.69 37.79 -1.63
N THR A 382 18.68 37.35 -0.84
CA THR A 382 19.77 38.18 -0.34
C THR A 382 21.14 37.65 -0.80
N GLY A 383 22.04 38.57 -1.16
CA GLY A 383 23.40 38.26 -1.62
C GLY A 383 24.34 37.67 -0.56
N SER A 384 23.98 37.77 0.73
CA SER A 384 24.71 37.16 1.86
C SER A 384 23.74 36.69 2.94
N ALA A 385 24.09 35.60 3.64
CA ALA A 385 23.29 35.08 4.76
C ALA A 385 23.45 35.98 5.99
N ILE A 386 22.60 36.99 6.14
CA ILE A 386 22.59 37.83 7.35
C ILE A 386 21.96 37.05 8.53
N ASN A 387 21.05 36.12 8.25
CA ASN A 387 20.38 35.22 9.21
C ASN A 387 20.27 33.78 8.62
N ARG A 388 19.84 32.81 9.44
CA ARG A 388 19.40 31.48 8.95
C ARG A 388 18.21 31.68 8.00
N GLU A 389 18.39 31.32 6.74
CA GLU A 389 17.36 31.40 5.70
C GLU A 389 17.00 29.99 5.23
N TYR A 390 15.72 29.75 5.02
CA TYR A 390 15.20 28.49 4.51
C TYR A 390 14.37 28.76 3.26
N ARG A 391 14.50 27.90 2.25
CA ARG A 391 13.61 27.94 1.08
C ARG A 391 13.30 26.55 0.57
N VAL A 392 12.17 26.41 -0.11
CA VAL A 392 11.73 25.16 -0.72
C VAL A 392 11.62 25.38 -2.21
N PRO A 393 12.39 24.68 -3.05
CA PRO A 393 12.20 24.70 -4.49
C PRO A 393 10.87 24.03 -4.86
N VAL A 394 10.12 24.71 -5.71
CA VAL A 394 8.85 24.29 -6.30
C VAL A 394 9.08 24.17 -7.79
N GLU A 395 9.09 22.94 -8.29
CA GLU A 395 9.35 22.64 -9.69
C GLU A 395 8.06 22.36 -10.46
N ILE A 396 7.91 23.00 -11.62
CA ILE A 396 6.79 22.79 -12.55
C ILE A 396 7.38 22.36 -13.88
N ARG A 397 6.95 21.19 -14.36
CA ARG A 397 7.41 20.64 -15.64
C ARG A 397 6.35 20.87 -16.70
N ASN A 398 6.67 21.70 -17.68
CA ASN A 398 5.81 21.87 -18.83
C ASN A 398 6.21 20.85 -19.91
N TYR A 399 5.48 19.75 -20.01
CA TYR A 399 5.70 18.74 -21.05
C TYR A 399 5.13 19.12 -22.41
N THR A 400 4.28 20.15 -22.48
CA THR A 400 3.53 20.50 -23.68
C THR A 400 4.34 21.39 -24.61
N LYS A 401 3.92 21.46 -25.88
CA LYS A 401 4.46 22.40 -26.88
C LYS A 401 3.92 23.84 -26.72
N GLN A 402 3.05 24.09 -25.73
CA GLN A 402 2.46 25.41 -25.46
C GLN A 402 3.00 25.97 -24.15
N GLU A 403 2.98 27.29 -24.00
CA GLU A 403 3.33 27.93 -22.73
C GLU A 403 2.23 27.67 -21.71
N LEU A 404 2.59 27.24 -20.51
CA LEU A 404 1.69 27.28 -19.36
C LEU A 404 1.71 28.71 -18.84
N LYS A 405 0.81 29.56 -19.32
CA LYS A 405 0.78 30.98 -18.98
C LYS A 405 -0.19 31.27 -17.85
N ASN A 406 0.30 31.90 -16.78
CA ASN A 406 -0.47 32.30 -15.59
C ASN A 406 -1.30 31.17 -14.94
N VAL A 407 -0.83 29.93 -15.03
CA VAL A 407 -1.46 28.77 -14.39
C VAL A 407 -1.32 28.86 -12.87
N LEU A 408 -2.32 28.36 -12.14
CA LEU A 408 -2.22 28.37 -10.68
C LEU A 408 -1.38 27.20 -10.16
N VAL A 409 -0.60 27.47 -9.14
CA VAL A 409 0.16 26.49 -8.38
C VAL A 409 -0.43 26.46 -6.98
N ASN A 410 -0.97 25.33 -6.55
CA ASN A 410 -1.54 25.14 -5.22
C ASN A 410 -0.61 24.26 -4.37
N ILE A 411 -0.20 24.74 -3.20
CA ILE A 411 0.75 24.05 -2.32
C ILE A 411 0.22 24.04 -0.90
N ASP A 412 0.03 22.86 -0.35
CA ASP A 412 -0.25 22.67 1.07
C ASP A 412 1.03 22.88 1.90
N LEU A 413 0.96 23.76 2.90
CA LEU A 413 2.07 24.07 3.78
C LEU A 413 2.25 23.09 4.93
N GLU A 414 1.36 22.11 5.12
CA GLU A 414 1.34 21.26 6.32
C GLU A 414 2.68 20.58 6.57
N ARG A 415 3.28 20.01 5.50
CA ARG A 415 4.62 19.42 5.53
C ARG A 415 5.66 20.35 6.18
N PHE A 416 5.61 21.64 5.87
CA PHE A 416 6.60 22.61 6.37
C PHE A 416 6.25 23.11 7.76
N LYS A 417 4.97 23.31 8.07
CA LYS A 417 4.52 23.69 9.41
C LYS A 417 4.93 22.66 10.44
N VAL A 418 4.66 21.38 10.14
CA VAL A 418 4.97 20.28 11.04
C VAL A 418 6.48 20.09 11.20
N ARG A 419 7.28 20.23 10.13
CA ARG A 419 8.74 20.07 10.20
C ARG A 419 9.46 21.26 10.84
N MET A 420 8.98 22.47 10.61
CA MET A 420 9.62 23.68 11.12
C MET A 420 9.13 24.02 12.54
N ARG A 421 7.91 23.65 12.92
CA ARG A 421 7.28 23.94 14.22
C ARG A 421 7.46 25.41 14.60
N ASP A 422 7.94 25.69 15.81
CA ASP A 422 8.21 27.05 16.34
C ASP A 422 9.24 27.84 15.53
N ARG A 423 9.95 27.18 14.60
CA ARG A 423 10.91 27.81 13.68
C ARG A 423 10.25 28.31 12.40
N LEU A 424 8.92 28.28 12.25
CA LEU A 424 8.22 28.90 11.12
C LEU A 424 7.37 30.08 11.59
N ASP A 425 7.73 31.28 11.14
CA ASP A 425 6.88 32.45 11.22
C ASP A 425 6.07 32.55 9.93
N GLU A 426 4.85 32.03 9.97
CA GLU A 426 3.99 31.98 8.79
C GLU A 426 3.64 33.36 8.22
N SER A 427 3.77 34.43 9.01
CA SER A 427 3.56 35.80 8.55
C SER A 427 4.68 36.31 7.63
N LYS A 428 5.82 35.61 7.63
CA LYS A 428 7.01 35.97 6.83
C LYS A 428 7.16 35.16 5.55
N ILE A 429 6.25 34.23 5.24
CA ILE A 429 6.40 33.40 4.02
C ILE A 429 6.40 34.29 2.77
N LEU A 430 7.34 34.03 1.85
CA LEU A 430 7.43 34.71 0.56
C LEU A 430 7.53 33.70 -0.58
N ILE A 431 6.97 34.06 -1.74
CA ILE A 431 7.17 33.34 -2.99
C ILE A 431 8.09 34.16 -3.88
N ALA A 432 9.07 33.50 -4.49
CA ALA A 432 9.92 34.13 -5.50
C ALA A 432 10.21 33.17 -6.66
N ASP A 433 10.54 33.72 -7.82
CA ASP A 433 11.05 32.92 -8.94
C ASP A 433 12.57 32.64 -8.82
N ALA A 434 13.11 31.88 -9.76
CA ALA A 434 14.54 31.57 -9.83
C ALA A 434 15.45 32.81 -9.91
N ALA A 435 14.96 33.94 -10.43
CA ALA A 435 15.71 35.19 -10.50
C ALA A 435 15.65 36.02 -9.20
N ALA A 436 15.09 35.45 -8.13
CA ALA A 436 14.86 36.09 -6.84
C ALA A 436 13.90 37.29 -6.91
N ARG A 437 12.96 37.30 -7.86
CA ARG A 437 11.88 38.30 -7.92
C ARG A 437 10.72 37.83 -7.06
N VAL A 438 10.34 38.62 -6.06
CA VAL A 438 9.19 38.33 -5.18
C VAL A 438 7.90 38.37 -6.00
N MET A 439 7.04 37.37 -5.80
CA MET A 439 5.81 37.17 -6.54
C MET A 439 4.58 37.35 -5.64
N PRO A 440 3.46 37.86 -6.19
CA PRO A 440 2.19 37.82 -5.49
C PRO A 440 1.76 36.39 -5.22
N TYR A 441 1.17 36.17 -4.05
CA TYR A 441 0.56 34.90 -3.69
C TYR A 441 -0.69 35.14 -2.85
N PHE A 442 -1.54 34.13 -2.83
CA PHE A 442 -2.77 34.06 -2.06
C PHE A 442 -2.63 32.96 -1.03
N ARG A 443 -3.31 33.13 0.10
CA ARG A 443 -3.32 32.14 1.16
C ARG A 443 -4.75 31.69 1.45
N PHE A 444 -4.98 30.39 1.42
CA PHE A 444 -6.28 29.77 1.62
C PHE A 444 -6.18 28.66 2.67
N GLY A 445 -6.57 28.96 3.91
CA GLY A 445 -6.34 28.06 5.03
C GLY A 445 -4.85 27.72 5.17
N ASN A 446 -4.52 26.45 4.90
CA ASN A 446 -3.15 25.94 4.92
C ASN A 446 -2.41 26.01 3.59
N ASN A 447 -3.11 26.36 2.50
CA ASN A 447 -2.54 26.37 1.17
C ASN A 447 -1.99 27.75 0.81
N ILE A 448 -0.89 27.75 0.05
CA ILE A 448 -0.45 28.90 -0.74
C ILE A 448 -0.77 28.64 -2.20
N VAL A 449 -1.34 29.66 -2.84
CA VAL A 449 -1.59 29.67 -4.28
C VAL A 449 -0.88 30.84 -4.93
N PHE A 450 -0.16 30.59 -6.01
CA PHE A 450 0.44 31.66 -6.81
C PHE A 450 0.34 31.33 -8.31
N SER A 451 0.45 32.36 -9.14
CA SER A 451 0.42 32.20 -10.60
C SER A 451 1.83 31.97 -11.13
N ALA A 452 2.01 30.95 -11.96
CA ALA A 452 3.27 30.62 -12.61
C ALA A 452 3.13 30.71 -14.13
N SER A 453 4.24 31.04 -14.80
CA SER A 453 4.35 30.95 -16.25
C SER A 453 5.57 30.13 -16.63
N VAL A 454 5.36 29.02 -17.34
CA VAL A 454 6.42 28.06 -17.68
C VAL A 454 6.46 27.88 -19.20
N PRO A 455 7.60 28.22 -19.86
CA PRO A 455 7.76 28.04 -21.29
C PRO A 455 7.49 26.59 -21.76
N PRO A 456 7.12 26.37 -23.03
CA PRO A 456 6.99 25.04 -23.61
C PRO A 456 8.21 24.16 -23.33
N GLN A 457 7.99 22.88 -23.02
CA GLN A 457 9.07 21.89 -22.85
C GLN A 457 10.20 22.39 -21.94
N SER A 458 9.85 22.99 -20.80
CA SER A 458 10.81 23.58 -19.85
C SER A 458 10.48 23.29 -18.38
N LEU A 459 11.47 23.52 -17.52
CA LEU A 459 11.32 23.46 -16.06
C LEU A 459 11.20 24.88 -15.51
N GLY A 460 10.06 25.19 -14.91
CA GLY A 460 9.86 26.37 -14.07
C GLY A 460 10.31 26.05 -12.64
N THR A 461 11.15 26.91 -12.06
CA THR A 461 11.57 26.77 -10.66
C THR A 461 11.18 28.02 -9.89
N TYR A 462 10.40 27.81 -8.84
CA TYR A 462 9.95 28.83 -7.89
C TYR A 462 10.41 28.43 -6.49
N TYR A 463 10.32 29.35 -5.55
CA TYR A 463 10.82 29.16 -4.19
C TYR A 463 9.83 29.68 -3.17
N ILE A 464 9.49 28.84 -2.20
CA ILE A 464 8.82 29.26 -0.96
C ILE A 464 9.91 29.56 0.06
N TYR A 465 10.07 30.81 0.46
CA TYR A 465 10.98 31.17 1.54
C TYR A 465 10.26 31.04 2.88
N LEU A 466 10.84 30.27 3.79
CA LEU A 466 10.37 30.05 5.15
C LEU A 466 11.27 30.93 6.05
N ASN A 467 10.73 32.01 6.62
CA ASN A 467 11.47 33.05 7.38
C ASN A 467 12.56 33.83 6.63
N PRO A 468 12.26 34.46 5.49
CA PRO A 468 13.16 35.42 4.86
C PRO A 468 13.42 36.64 5.78
N PRO A 469 14.49 37.42 5.54
CA PRO A 469 14.79 38.63 6.29
C PRO A 469 13.63 39.63 6.28
N SER A 470 13.32 40.22 7.45
CA SER A 470 12.16 41.10 7.69
C SER A 470 12.11 42.38 6.84
N GLN A 471 13.17 42.69 6.09
CA GLN A 471 13.29 43.88 5.26
C GLN A 471 12.58 43.74 3.89
N ILE A 472 12.25 42.52 3.47
CA ILE A 472 11.55 42.25 2.20
C ILE A 472 10.06 42.05 2.48
N LYS A 473 9.21 42.90 1.92
CA LYS A 473 7.75 42.85 2.13
C LYS A 473 7.09 41.77 1.26
N ALA A 474 6.14 41.05 1.85
CA ALA A 474 5.27 40.13 1.14
C ALA A 474 4.32 40.87 0.19
N LEU A 475 4.01 40.24 -0.94
CA LEU A 475 2.99 40.65 -1.90
C LEU A 475 1.75 39.76 -1.75
N SER A 476 1.24 39.60 -0.52
CA SER A 476 0.02 38.83 -0.29
C SER A 476 -1.19 39.58 -0.86
N ALA A 477 -1.92 38.96 -1.77
CA ALA A 477 -3.14 39.51 -2.37
C ALA A 477 -4.40 38.92 -1.73
N GLY A 478 -5.52 39.64 -1.79
CA GLY A 478 -6.79 39.20 -1.19
C GLY A 478 -7.51 38.12 -2.00
N TYR A 479 -8.34 37.29 -1.36
CA TYR A 479 -9.17 36.27 -2.03
C TYR A 479 -9.98 36.84 -3.20
N ALA A 480 -10.58 38.03 -3.00
CA ALA A 480 -11.37 38.72 -4.01
C ALA A 480 -10.59 39.07 -5.30
N GLU A 481 -9.27 39.27 -5.21
CA GLU A 481 -8.43 39.52 -6.39
C GLU A 481 -8.27 38.26 -7.25
N LEU A 482 -8.17 37.07 -6.64
CA LEU A 482 -8.11 35.81 -7.39
C LEU A 482 -9.47 35.47 -8.01
N VAL A 483 -10.55 35.69 -7.26
CA VAL A 483 -11.94 35.55 -7.74
C VAL A 483 -12.15 36.33 -9.03
N ASN A 484 -11.69 37.57 -9.07
CA ASN A 484 -11.83 38.46 -10.21
C ASN A 484 -10.68 38.38 -11.23
N SER A 485 -9.77 37.41 -11.10
CA SER A 485 -8.64 37.25 -12.00
C SER A 485 -9.04 36.63 -13.35
N SER A 486 -8.24 36.89 -14.40
CA SER A 486 -8.42 36.26 -15.71
C SER A 486 -8.19 34.74 -15.73
N SER A 487 -7.58 34.19 -14.67
CA SER A 487 -7.33 32.75 -14.55
C SER A 487 -8.58 31.97 -14.10
N ASN A 488 -9.56 32.67 -13.52
CA ASN A 488 -10.84 32.07 -13.11
C ASN A 488 -11.76 31.88 -14.32
N LEU A 489 -12.15 30.63 -14.56
CA LEU A 489 -13.04 30.28 -15.67
C LEU A 489 -14.51 30.60 -15.36
N VAL A 490 -14.85 30.71 -14.07
CA VAL A 490 -16.19 31.04 -13.59
C VAL A 490 -16.57 32.46 -14.03
N LYS A 491 -17.79 32.63 -14.52
CA LYS A 491 -18.37 33.93 -14.86
C LYS A 491 -19.23 34.43 -13.70
N ASN A 492 -19.15 35.74 -13.43
CA ASN A 492 -19.80 36.37 -12.27
C ASN A 492 -19.51 35.60 -10.95
N PRO A 493 -18.22 35.36 -10.62
CA PRO A 493 -17.83 34.50 -9.51
C PRO A 493 -18.04 35.13 -8.12
N ASP A 494 -18.09 36.46 -8.03
CA ASP A 494 -18.37 37.25 -6.81
C ASP A 494 -19.86 37.59 -6.65
N PHE A 495 -20.69 37.18 -7.61
CA PHE A 495 -22.13 37.44 -7.65
C PHE A 495 -22.51 38.93 -7.59
N GLU A 496 -21.66 39.82 -8.10
CA GLU A 496 -21.95 41.25 -8.16
C GLU A 496 -22.85 41.63 -9.34
N ASP A 497 -22.96 40.78 -10.37
CA ASP A 497 -23.80 41.03 -11.55
C ASP A 497 -25.14 40.27 -11.51
N GLY A 498 -26.23 40.97 -11.89
CA GLY A 498 -27.57 40.40 -11.99
C GLY A 498 -28.65 41.28 -11.33
N LYS A 499 -29.90 41.15 -11.82
CA LYS A 499 -31.06 41.91 -11.29
C LYS A 499 -31.89 41.08 -10.32
N VAL A 500 -32.53 40.02 -10.82
CA VAL A 500 -33.39 39.12 -10.02
C VAL A 500 -32.64 37.83 -9.64
N LEU A 501 -31.83 37.31 -10.56
CA LEU A 501 -30.97 36.15 -10.39
C LEU A 501 -29.53 36.55 -10.79
N PRO A 502 -28.51 35.83 -10.31
CA PRO A 502 -27.13 36.03 -10.74
C PRO A 502 -27.00 35.85 -12.26
N SER A 503 -26.38 36.82 -12.95
CA SER A 503 -26.04 36.68 -14.38
C SER A 503 -25.11 35.49 -14.59
N GLU A 504 -25.18 34.81 -15.75
CA GLU A 504 -24.35 33.65 -16.13
C GLU A 504 -24.55 32.36 -15.29
N TRP A 505 -25.43 32.39 -14.29
CA TRP A 505 -25.78 31.22 -13.47
C TRP A 505 -27.23 30.82 -13.73
N ARG A 506 -27.47 29.54 -14.04
CA ARG A 506 -28.82 28.97 -14.21
C ARG A 506 -29.32 28.38 -12.88
N SER A 507 -30.62 28.46 -12.63
CA SER A 507 -31.31 27.74 -11.55
C SER A 507 -32.30 26.75 -12.16
N GLU A 508 -32.63 25.68 -11.46
CA GLU A 508 -32.81 24.40 -12.12
C GLU A 508 -34.15 23.72 -11.85
N VAL A 509 -35.23 24.29 -12.38
CA VAL A 509 -36.43 23.50 -12.64
C VAL A 509 -36.94 23.82 -14.03
N GLU A 510 -36.49 23.05 -15.04
CA GLU A 510 -37.08 23.07 -16.39
C GLU A 510 -38.39 22.27 -16.37
N VAL A 511 -39.53 22.95 -16.55
CA VAL A 511 -40.87 22.32 -16.65
C VAL A 511 -41.44 22.31 -18.06
N GLY A 512 -40.70 22.87 -19.03
CA GLY A 512 -41.08 22.84 -20.43
C GLY A 512 -40.50 24.01 -21.24
N LYS A 513 -40.68 23.91 -22.56
CA LYS A 513 -40.31 24.93 -23.53
C LYS A 513 -41.56 25.62 -24.08
N GLU A 514 -41.52 26.95 -24.16
CA GLU A 514 -42.45 27.72 -24.98
C GLU A 514 -41.65 28.37 -26.11
N GLY A 515 -41.58 27.69 -27.25
CA GLY A 515 -40.63 28.00 -28.31
C GLY A 515 -39.18 27.65 -27.93
N GLU A 516 -38.23 28.54 -28.21
CA GLU A 516 -36.80 28.35 -27.86
C GLU A 516 -36.44 28.82 -26.43
N LYS A 517 -37.41 29.34 -25.65
CA LYS A 517 -37.19 29.75 -24.26
C LYS A 517 -37.61 28.67 -23.27
N VAL A 518 -36.68 28.31 -22.39
CA VAL A 518 -36.90 27.44 -21.23
C VAL A 518 -37.69 28.21 -20.16
N ILE A 519 -38.79 27.61 -19.66
CA ILE A 519 -39.57 28.16 -18.54
C ILE A 519 -39.11 27.50 -17.24
N TYR A 520 -38.69 28.33 -16.28
CA TYR A 520 -38.29 27.91 -14.93
C TYR A 520 -39.51 27.95 -13.98
N ALA A 521 -39.94 26.82 -13.39
CA ALA A 521 -40.96 26.85 -12.33
C ALA A 521 -40.31 27.14 -10.97
N LYS A 522 -40.86 28.13 -10.26
CA LYS A 522 -40.58 28.32 -8.83
C LYS A 522 -41.21 27.15 -8.05
N ASP A 523 -40.40 26.25 -7.51
CA ASP A 523 -40.83 25.44 -6.37
C ASP A 523 -41.27 26.41 -5.26
N ALA A 524 -42.55 26.41 -4.89
CA ALA A 524 -43.08 27.35 -3.91
C ALA A 524 -42.44 27.19 -2.51
N ASN A 525 -41.75 26.07 -2.28
CA ASN A 525 -41.04 25.77 -1.04
C ASN A 525 -39.56 26.17 -1.09
N VAL A 526 -39.13 26.89 -2.14
CA VAL A 526 -37.74 27.33 -2.32
C VAL A 526 -37.71 28.81 -2.66
N SER A 527 -36.92 29.60 -1.94
CA SER A 527 -36.68 31.00 -2.27
C SER A 527 -35.23 31.23 -2.68
N TYR A 528 -35.05 32.16 -3.61
CA TYR A 528 -33.76 32.59 -4.15
C TYR A 528 -33.67 34.10 -3.96
N GLU A 529 -32.66 34.55 -3.22
CA GLU A 529 -32.53 35.94 -2.77
C GLU A 529 -31.07 36.41 -2.88
N TRP A 530 -30.90 37.72 -2.92
CA TRP A 530 -29.60 38.36 -2.68
C TRP A 530 -29.43 38.56 -1.17
N PHE A 531 -28.21 38.40 -0.67
CA PHE A 531 -27.86 38.69 0.71
C PHE A 531 -26.67 39.65 0.81
N GLU A 532 -26.75 40.62 1.72
CA GLU A 532 -25.71 41.62 1.98
C GLU A 532 -25.35 41.60 3.48
N PRO A 533 -24.06 41.66 3.86
CA PRO A 533 -22.89 41.76 2.98
C PRO A 533 -22.40 40.40 2.42
N GLY A 534 -21.79 40.43 1.23
CA GLY A 534 -20.94 39.35 0.73
C GLY A 534 -19.54 39.34 1.36
N ILE A 535 -18.72 38.33 1.05
CA ILE A 535 -17.30 38.22 1.40
C ILE A 535 -16.40 38.91 0.38
N THR A 536 -16.65 38.71 -0.91
CA THR A 536 -15.73 39.15 -1.98
C THR A 536 -16.16 40.44 -2.64
N GLY A 537 -17.41 40.85 -2.39
CA GLY A 537 -18.00 42.09 -2.85
C GLY A 537 -19.03 42.63 -1.85
N ARG A 538 -20.06 43.28 -2.36
CA ARG A 538 -21.14 43.89 -1.59
C ARG A 538 -22.24 42.87 -1.25
N ARG A 539 -22.47 41.87 -2.09
CA ARG A 539 -23.57 40.90 -1.93
C ARG A 539 -23.14 39.47 -2.27
N CYS A 540 -24.02 38.52 -2.01
CA CYS A 540 -23.86 37.11 -2.35
C CYS A 540 -25.23 36.48 -2.67
N VAL A 541 -25.23 35.24 -3.17
CA VAL A 541 -26.47 34.51 -3.46
C VAL A 541 -26.94 33.69 -2.26
N LYS A 542 -28.25 33.71 -1.99
CA LYS A 542 -28.92 32.97 -0.92
C LYS A 542 -30.02 32.08 -1.50
N MET A 543 -30.10 30.86 -1.00
CA MET A 543 -31.18 29.91 -1.29
C MET A 543 -31.75 29.39 0.04
N ASP A 544 -33.07 29.48 0.22
CA ASP A 544 -33.80 28.88 1.34
C ASP A 544 -34.65 27.71 0.83
N VAL A 545 -34.46 26.52 1.42
CA VAL A 545 -35.23 25.31 1.10
C VAL A 545 -36.06 24.92 2.32
N SER A 546 -37.38 25.05 2.20
CA SER A 546 -38.32 24.76 3.28
C SER A 546 -38.21 23.30 3.76
N PRO A 547 -38.44 23.03 5.06
CA PRO A 547 -38.62 21.66 5.56
C PRO A 547 -39.76 20.87 4.87
N LYS A 548 -40.67 21.55 4.16
CA LYS A 548 -41.76 20.95 3.38
C LYS A 548 -41.38 20.60 1.94
N ALA A 549 -40.19 20.99 1.49
CA ALA A 549 -39.73 20.70 0.13
C ALA A 549 -39.49 19.19 -0.04
N SER A 550 -39.84 18.65 -1.22
CA SER A 550 -39.51 17.26 -1.59
C SER A 550 -38.01 17.07 -1.77
N THR A 551 -37.51 15.83 -1.74
CA THR A 551 -36.13 15.52 -2.14
C THR A 551 -35.88 15.94 -3.59
N GLY A 552 -34.73 16.55 -3.85
CA GLY A 552 -34.32 17.06 -5.15
C GLY A 552 -33.15 18.03 -5.03
N TRP A 553 -32.21 17.93 -5.97
CA TRP A 553 -31.09 18.86 -6.11
C TRP A 553 -31.59 20.23 -6.57
N ARG A 554 -31.21 21.28 -5.83
CA ARG A 554 -31.62 22.67 -6.10
C ARG A 554 -30.46 23.61 -5.90
N GLY A 555 -30.41 24.69 -6.67
CA GLY A 555 -29.39 25.73 -6.53
C GLY A 555 -28.96 26.31 -7.87
N TRP A 556 -27.68 26.68 -7.95
CA TRP A 556 -27.10 27.39 -9.08
C TRP A 556 -26.17 26.51 -9.87
N ARG A 557 -26.15 26.70 -11.19
CA ARG A 557 -25.24 26.00 -12.08
C ARG A 557 -24.63 26.89 -13.13
N GLN A 558 -23.43 26.54 -13.55
CA GLN A 558 -22.74 27.19 -14.65
C GLN A 558 -21.87 26.17 -15.35
N GLU A 559 -21.83 26.23 -16.68
CA GLU A 559 -20.98 25.35 -17.47
C GLU A 559 -19.76 26.13 -17.96
N VAL A 560 -18.56 25.55 -17.79
CA VAL A 560 -17.30 26.15 -18.23
C VAL A 560 -16.49 25.16 -19.07
N PRO A 561 -15.75 25.62 -20.09
CA PRO A 561 -14.92 24.75 -20.91
C PRO A 561 -13.69 24.26 -20.15
N VAL A 562 -13.31 22.99 -20.34
CA VAL A 562 -12.12 22.38 -19.73
C VAL A 562 -11.28 21.64 -20.76
N LYS A 563 -10.01 21.43 -20.45
CA LYS A 563 -9.10 20.60 -21.25
C LYS A 563 -9.13 19.17 -20.73
N PRO A 564 -9.07 18.14 -21.60
CA PRO A 564 -9.00 16.75 -21.16
C PRO A 564 -7.69 16.48 -20.41
N ASN A 565 -7.74 15.61 -19.39
CA ASN A 565 -6.62 15.25 -18.51
C ASN A 565 -5.94 16.43 -17.78
N ALA A 566 -6.49 17.64 -17.83
CA ALA A 566 -5.97 18.78 -17.09
C ALA A 566 -6.52 18.81 -15.66
N THR A 567 -5.75 19.42 -14.76
CA THR A 567 -6.09 19.55 -13.35
C THR A 567 -6.66 20.94 -13.07
N TYR A 568 -7.69 21.02 -12.25
CA TYR A 568 -8.37 22.26 -11.89
C TYR A 568 -8.48 22.39 -10.37
N PHE A 569 -8.30 23.61 -9.86
CA PHE A 569 -8.59 23.97 -8.48
C PHE A 569 -9.98 24.58 -8.41
N TYR A 570 -10.86 23.98 -7.60
CA TYR A 570 -12.24 24.42 -7.39
C TYR A 570 -12.42 24.86 -5.94
N CYS A 571 -12.87 26.09 -5.69
CA CYS A 571 -13.24 26.54 -4.35
C CYS A 571 -14.36 27.58 -4.33
N GLY A 572 -14.96 27.79 -3.16
CA GLY A 572 -16.00 28.79 -2.94
C GLY A 572 -16.36 28.94 -1.47
N TYR A 573 -16.73 30.15 -1.05
CA TYR A 573 -17.22 30.38 0.31
C TYR A 573 -18.69 29.96 0.39
N VAL A 574 -18.97 29.18 1.44
CA VAL A 574 -20.28 28.63 1.72
C VAL A 574 -20.66 28.97 3.16
N LYS A 575 -21.86 29.51 3.37
CA LYS A 575 -22.46 29.70 4.69
C LYS A 575 -23.76 28.92 4.75
N THR A 576 -24.08 28.32 5.89
CA THR A 576 -25.27 27.46 6.04
C THR A 576 -26.06 27.80 7.29
N GLU A 577 -27.38 27.65 7.24
CA GLU A 577 -28.27 27.80 8.40
C GLU A 577 -29.25 26.63 8.47
N ASN A 578 -29.24 25.90 9.59
CA ASN A 578 -30.17 24.81 9.88
C ASN A 578 -30.24 23.71 8.81
N ILE A 579 -29.09 23.34 8.22
CA ILE A 579 -29.05 22.26 7.24
C ILE A 579 -29.43 20.93 7.88
N THR A 580 -30.48 20.29 7.33
CA THR A 580 -31.01 19.00 7.78
C THR A 580 -31.25 18.05 6.61
N GLY A 581 -31.16 16.74 6.90
CA GLY A 581 -31.43 15.69 5.91
C GLY A 581 -30.39 15.54 4.81
N GLY A 582 -29.18 16.08 4.99
CA GLY A 582 -28.06 15.99 4.04
C GLY A 582 -26.84 16.83 4.46
N GLU A 583 -25.88 16.92 3.56
CA GLU A 583 -24.68 17.76 3.65
C GLU A 583 -24.62 18.70 2.44
N VAL A 584 -23.98 19.86 2.61
CA VAL A 584 -23.71 20.79 1.50
C VAL A 584 -22.26 20.68 1.07
N HIS A 585 -22.05 20.50 -0.24
CA HIS A 585 -20.74 20.42 -0.90
C HIS A 585 -20.74 21.31 -2.15
N LEU A 586 -19.56 21.54 -2.72
CA LEU A 586 -19.46 22.02 -4.11
C LEU A 586 -19.34 20.82 -5.04
N HIS A 587 -20.13 20.80 -6.11
CA HIS A 587 -20.25 19.64 -7.00
C HIS A 587 -19.80 19.95 -8.43
N LEU A 588 -19.32 18.93 -9.17
CA LEU A 588 -18.99 19.04 -10.60
C LEU A 588 -19.51 17.84 -11.38
N HIS A 589 -20.00 18.10 -12.59
CA HIS A 589 -20.35 17.09 -13.60
C HIS A 589 -19.51 17.32 -14.87
N PHE A 590 -18.76 16.30 -15.31
CA PHE A 590 -17.95 16.41 -16.52
C PHE A 590 -18.75 16.02 -17.76
N HIS A 591 -18.65 16.82 -18.82
CA HIS A 591 -19.28 16.54 -20.11
C HIS A 591 -18.24 16.36 -21.22
N ASP A 592 -18.49 15.40 -22.11
CA ASP A 592 -17.72 15.21 -23.33
C ASP A 592 -18.05 16.31 -24.37
N LYS A 593 -17.37 16.26 -25.52
CA LYS A 593 -17.59 17.20 -26.64
C LYS A 593 -19.02 17.20 -27.19
N ASP A 594 -19.79 16.14 -26.94
CA ASP A 594 -21.17 15.97 -27.41
C ASP A 594 -22.19 16.34 -26.30
N GLY A 595 -21.70 16.82 -25.14
CA GLY A 595 -22.51 17.25 -23.99
C GLY A 595 -23.00 16.10 -23.10
N LYS A 596 -22.43 14.89 -23.22
CA LYS A 596 -22.82 13.74 -22.40
C LYS A 596 -21.93 13.61 -21.16
N LEU A 597 -22.50 13.15 -20.04
CA LEU A 597 -21.74 12.85 -18.83
C LEU A 597 -20.62 11.84 -19.10
N CYS A 598 -19.43 12.15 -18.60
CA CYS A 598 -18.22 11.35 -18.80
C CYS A 598 -17.38 11.21 -17.52
N GLY A 599 -16.44 10.27 -17.52
CA GLY A 599 -15.67 9.90 -16.33
C GLY A 599 -16.49 9.48 -15.10
N ASP A 600 -15.93 9.68 -13.91
CA ASP A 600 -16.65 9.55 -12.65
C ASP A 600 -17.74 10.63 -12.61
N LYS A 601 -18.98 10.18 -12.77
CA LYS A 601 -20.12 11.01 -13.17
C LYS A 601 -20.43 12.18 -12.24
N PHE A 602 -19.94 12.15 -11.00
CA PHE A 602 -20.27 13.10 -9.95
C PHE A 602 -19.06 13.35 -9.06
N PHE A 603 -18.58 14.59 -9.03
CA PHE A 603 -17.59 15.03 -8.06
C PHE A 603 -18.26 15.86 -6.95
N ALA A 604 -17.76 15.73 -5.72
CA ALA A 604 -18.08 16.59 -4.59
C ALA A 604 -16.79 16.97 -3.88
N THR A 605 -16.72 18.17 -3.32
CA THR A 605 -15.62 18.54 -2.42
C THR A 605 -15.53 17.54 -1.26
N PRO A 606 -14.32 17.18 -0.78
CA PRO A 606 -14.20 16.17 0.29
C PRO A 606 -14.87 16.57 1.61
N ALA A 607 -14.92 17.86 1.92
CA ALA A 607 -15.55 18.39 3.13
C ALA A 607 -16.95 18.92 2.84
N GLY A 608 -17.93 18.43 3.59
CA GLY A 608 -19.33 18.87 3.56
C GLY A 608 -19.75 19.63 4.81
N LEU A 609 -20.74 20.51 4.68
CA LEU A 609 -21.30 21.29 5.78
C LEU A 609 -22.65 20.72 6.25
N LYS A 610 -22.84 20.59 7.57
CA LYS A 610 -24.10 20.23 8.24
C LYS A 610 -24.54 21.32 9.19
N GLY A 611 -25.84 21.43 9.46
CA GLY A 611 -26.37 22.40 10.42
C GLY A 611 -26.07 23.85 10.03
N THR A 612 -25.68 24.66 11.01
CA THR A 612 -25.40 26.09 10.86
C THR A 612 -23.90 26.33 10.94
N ASN A 613 -23.32 26.92 9.90
CA ASN A 613 -21.91 27.27 9.83
C ASN A 613 -21.80 28.70 9.32
N ASP A 614 -20.88 29.47 9.88
CA ASP A 614 -20.50 30.74 9.26
C ASP A 614 -19.73 30.48 7.96
N TRP A 615 -19.38 31.55 7.24
CA TRP A 615 -18.65 31.46 5.99
C TRP A 615 -17.42 30.56 6.07
N THR A 616 -17.50 29.45 5.35
CA THR A 616 -16.48 28.40 5.30
C THR A 616 -16.05 28.20 3.86
N LEU A 617 -14.74 28.20 3.61
CA LEU A 617 -14.20 27.96 2.28
C LEU A 617 -14.18 26.45 2.00
N LEU A 618 -14.97 25.98 1.05
CA LEU A 618 -14.87 24.62 0.52
C LEU A 618 -13.93 24.62 -0.68
N HIS A 619 -13.06 23.62 -0.81
CA HIS A 619 -12.12 23.53 -1.92
C HIS A 619 -11.70 22.10 -2.27
N ALA A 620 -11.22 21.91 -3.50
CA ALA A 620 -10.59 20.69 -3.96
C ALA A 620 -9.72 20.91 -5.21
N THR A 621 -8.88 19.93 -5.53
CA THR A 621 -8.21 19.81 -6.81
C THR A 621 -8.75 18.57 -7.52
N VAL A 622 -9.13 18.72 -8.79
CA VAL A 622 -9.76 17.65 -9.58
C VAL A 622 -9.10 17.53 -10.95
N GLN A 623 -8.86 16.30 -11.40
CA GLN A 623 -8.40 16.04 -12.76
C GLN A 623 -9.60 15.70 -13.64
N THR A 624 -9.63 16.29 -14.83
CA THR A 624 -10.66 16.04 -15.84
C THR A 624 -10.47 14.67 -16.52
N PRO A 625 -11.56 13.97 -16.86
CA PRO A 625 -11.50 12.75 -17.68
C PRO A 625 -10.84 12.97 -19.05
N PRO A 626 -10.30 11.92 -19.70
CA PRO A 626 -9.67 12.01 -21.02
C PRO A 626 -10.58 12.55 -22.14
N GLU A 627 -11.88 12.37 -22.01
CA GLU A 627 -12.91 12.76 -22.97
C GLU A 627 -13.59 14.11 -22.64
N ALA A 628 -13.30 14.69 -21.47
CA ALA A 628 -13.97 15.89 -20.98
C ALA A 628 -13.63 17.12 -21.83
N ALA A 629 -14.67 17.88 -22.19
CA ALA A 629 -14.59 19.13 -22.95
C ALA A 629 -15.21 20.32 -22.19
N SER A 630 -16.18 20.06 -21.31
CA SER A 630 -16.73 21.04 -20.37
C SER A 630 -17.00 20.41 -19.00
N VAL A 631 -17.23 21.26 -18.02
CA VAL A 631 -17.70 20.86 -16.68
C VAL A 631 -18.85 21.77 -16.27
N GLU A 632 -19.92 21.19 -15.75
CA GLU A 632 -20.98 21.92 -15.07
C GLU A 632 -20.62 22.02 -13.59
N LEU A 633 -20.52 23.25 -13.08
CA LEU A 633 -20.35 23.58 -11.67
C LEU A 633 -21.70 23.62 -11.00
N HIS A 634 -21.81 22.97 -9.84
CA HIS A 634 -23.06 22.80 -9.10
C HIS A 634 -22.91 23.40 -7.70
N LEU A 635 -23.54 24.54 -7.49
CA LEU A 635 -23.75 25.15 -6.17
C LEU A 635 -25.14 24.73 -5.68
N THR A 636 -25.32 23.42 -5.52
CA THR A 636 -26.62 22.79 -5.28
C THR A 636 -26.62 21.93 -4.03
N MET A 637 -27.79 21.74 -3.42
CA MET A 637 -27.97 20.77 -2.32
C MET A 637 -29.24 19.94 -2.50
N ASP A 638 -29.24 18.70 -2.00
CA ASP A 638 -30.44 17.89 -1.71
C ASP A 638 -30.71 17.83 -0.20
N ALA A 639 -30.65 18.99 0.43
CA ALA A 639 -30.89 19.18 1.86
C ALA A 639 -31.92 20.30 2.08
N LYS A 640 -32.31 20.50 3.35
CA LYS A 640 -33.30 21.50 3.77
C LYS A 640 -32.61 22.50 4.68
N GLY A 641 -33.01 23.78 4.63
CA GLY A 641 -32.35 24.89 5.33
C GLY A 641 -31.90 25.99 4.38
N THR A 642 -31.07 26.91 4.87
CA THR A 642 -30.58 28.07 4.10
C THR A 642 -29.12 27.89 3.70
N LEU A 643 -28.80 28.29 2.49
CA LEU A 643 -27.48 28.17 1.89
C LEU A 643 -27.07 29.48 1.21
N TYR A 644 -25.86 29.94 1.48
CA TYR A 644 -25.27 31.13 0.86
C TYR A 644 -23.97 30.75 0.16
N HIS A 645 -23.71 31.35 -1.01
CA HIS A 645 -22.46 31.17 -1.75
C HIS A 645 -21.86 32.50 -2.16
N ASP A 646 -20.54 32.61 -2.06
CA ASP A 646 -19.79 33.76 -2.57
C ASP A 646 -18.38 33.36 -3.05
N GLY A 647 -17.84 34.12 -4.02
CA GLY A 647 -16.45 34.06 -4.44
C GLY A 647 -16.02 32.70 -4.98
N ILE A 648 -16.61 32.25 -6.09
CA ILE A 648 -16.34 30.93 -6.66
C ILE A 648 -15.14 30.96 -7.59
N ILE A 649 -14.19 30.04 -7.39
CA ILE A 649 -12.97 29.93 -8.19
C ILE A 649 -12.94 28.56 -8.86
N PHE A 650 -12.77 28.54 -10.17
CA PHE A 650 -12.46 27.34 -10.94
C PHE A 650 -11.35 27.66 -11.94
N CYS A 651 -10.12 27.29 -11.61
CA CYS A 651 -8.92 27.66 -12.35
C CYS A 651 -8.12 26.43 -12.76
N GLU A 652 -7.54 26.44 -13.96
CA GLU A 652 -6.53 25.43 -14.34
C GLU A 652 -5.33 25.54 -13.39
N THR A 653 -4.94 24.41 -12.83
CA THR A 653 -3.80 24.30 -11.91
C THR A 653 -2.83 23.24 -12.40
N VAL A 654 -1.57 23.42 -12.06
CA VAL A 654 -0.50 22.48 -12.41
C VAL A 654 0.02 21.82 -11.16
N LYS A 655 0.24 20.50 -11.24
CA LYS A 655 0.94 19.77 -10.19
C LYS A 655 2.37 20.28 -10.13
N ALA A 656 2.77 20.75 -8.96
CA ALA A 656 4.15 21.12 -8.67
C ALA A 656 4.85 20.03 -7.85
N THR A 657 6.14 19.83 -8.10
CA THR A 657 7.00 18.96 -7.31
C THR A 657 7.70 19.80 -6.25
N LEU A 658 7.45 19.50 -4.98
CA LEU A 658 8.18 20.10 -3.86
C LEU A 658 9.52 19.38 -3.68
N LYS A 659 10.62 20.13 -3.66
CA LYS A 659 11.96 19.60 -3.39
C LYS A 659 12.32 19.73 -1.91
N ASP A 660 13.52 19.26 -1.58
CA ASP A 660 14.10 19.32 -0.26
C ASP A 660 14.23 20.77 0.25
N ILE A 661 14.07 20.95 1.56
CA ILE A 661 14.31 22.24 2.22
C ILE A 661 15.79 22.61 2.03
N GLU A 662 16.02 23.72 1.34
CA GLU A 662 17.33 24.34 1.23
C GLU A 662 17.55 25.28 2.42
N TYR A 663 18.78 25.28 2.95
CA TYR A 663 19.17 26.05 4.13
C TYR A 663 20.46 26.81 3.86
N ARG A 664 20.53 28.04 4.36
CA ARG A 664 21.74 28.87 4.37
C ARG A 664 21.90 29.54 5.74
N SER A 665 23.12 29.62 6.25
CA SER A 665 23.46 30.23 7.55
C SER A 665 24.68 31.15 7.47
N PRO A 666 24.79 32.19 8.34
CA PRO A 666 25.95 33.08 8.38
C PRO A 666 27.28 32.36 8.67
N ALA A 667 27.22 31.24 9.39
CA ALA A 667 28.32 30.29 9.57
C ALA A 667 27.88 28.96 8.94
N GLU A 668 28.50 28.58 7.83
CA GLU A 668 28.37 27.21 7.31
C GLU A 668 29.12 26.28 8.27
N GLU A 669 28.42 25.69 9.24
CA GLU A 669 29.00 24.63 10.05
C GLU A 669 29.26 23.41 9.16
N GLU A 670 30.52 23.06 8.94
CA GLU A 670 30.92 21.90 8.13
C GLU A 670 30.35 20.58 8.68
N PHE A 671 30.20 20.49 10.01
CA PHE A 671 29.60 19.35 10.70
C PHE A 671 28.72 19.84 11.86
N ALA A 672 27.46 19.43 11.86
CA ALA A 672 26.46 19.80 12.85
C ALA A 672 25.89 18.56 13.54
N VAL A 673 25.55 18.73 14.82
CA VAL A 673 24.95 17.71 15.69
C VAL A 673 23.85 18.37 16.50
N TRP A 674 22.67 17.75 16.58
CA TRP A 674 21.58 18.20 17.45
C TRP A 674 20.74 17.02 17.93
N SER A 675 19.90 17.21 18.93
CA SER A 675 18.93 16.21 19.39
C SER A 675 17.53 16.55 18.94
N VAL A 676 16.73 15.53 18.66
CA VAL A 676 15.31 15.67 18.34
C VAL A 676 14.51 14.75 19.26
N ASN A 677 13.31 15.18 19.65
CA ASN A 677 12.37 14.34 20.38
C ASN A 677 12.13 13.01 19.61
N PRO A 678 12.29 11.83 20.25
CA PRO A 678 12.05 10.51 19.65
C PRO A 678 10.70 10.30 18.94
N VAL A 679 9.63 11.00 19.36
CA VAL A 679 8.30 10.95 18.73
C VAL A 679 8.31 11.61 17.33
N VAL A 680 9.23 12.56 17.10
CA VAL A 680 9.31 13.33 15.85
C VAL A 680 10.25 12.65 14.86
N LYS A 681 9.76 12.41 13.64
CA LYS A 681 10.54 11.83 12.55
C LYS A 681 11.49 12.86 11.93
N VAL A 682 12.73 12.44 11.67
CA VAL A 682 13.80 13.30 11.12
C VAL A 682 14.07 12.98 9.64
N PHE A 683 13.84 13.96 8.78
CA PHE A 683 13.97 13.83 7.33
C PHE A 683 15.38 14.21 6.83
N ARG A 684 15.77 13.68 5.67
CA ARG A 684 17.11 13.87 5.09
C ARG A 684 17.47 15.35 4.86
N ASP A 685 16.48 16.17 4.59
CA ASP A 685 16.60 17.61 4.33
C ASP A 685 16.28 18.47 5.57
N ASP A 686 16.15 17.88 6.76
CA ASP A 686 15.97 18.68 7.97
C ASP A 686 17.21 19.55 8.22
N PRO A 687 17.02 20.86 8.46
CA PRO A 687 18.12 21.77 8.73
C PRO A 687 18.65 21.58 10.16
N PRO A 688 19.95 21.88 10.40
CA PRO A 688 20.55 21.85 11.74
C PRO A 688 19.78 22.70 12.76
N GLN A 689 19.80 22.25 14.01
CA GLN A 689 19.27 22.96 15.17
C GLN A 689 20.38 23.17 16.20
N ASP A 690 20.10 23.95 17.24
CA ASP A 690 21.06 24.22 18.28
C ASP A 690 21.22 22.99 19.19
N LEU A 691 22.47 22.62 19.49
CA LEU A 691 22.79 21.54 20.41
C LEU A 691 22.75 22.07 21.85
N PRO A 692 22.00 21.45 22.79
CA PRO A 692 22.10 21.81 24.20
C PRO A 692 23.50 21.50 24.76
N GLU A 693 23.90 22.21 25.84
CA GLU A 693 25.22 22.02 26.48
C GLU A 693 25.43 20.59 26.99
N GLU A 694 24.36 19.93 27.44
CA GLU A 694 24.34 18.54 27.89
C GLU A 694 23.07 17.86 27.36
N LEU A 695 23.23 16.64 26.83
CA LEU A 695 22.11 15.77 26.47
C LEU A 695 21.67 14.98 27.70
N GLN A 696 20.36 14.90 27.95
CA GLN A 696 19.83 14.21 29.12
C GLN A 696 18.59 13.38 28.77
N ILE A 697 18.55 12.16 29.32
CA ILE A 697 17.37 11.30 29.33
C ILE A 697 17.03 10.85 30.75
N TYR A 698 15.78 10.41 30.97
CA TYR A 698 15.25 10.01 32.27
C TYR A 698 14.58 8.66 32.15
N ALA A 699 14.89 7.74 33.05
CA ALA A 699 14.36 6.38 33.02
C ALA A 699 14.10 5.85 34.43
N ALA A 700 13.06 5.06 34.61
CA ALA A 700 12.85 4.18 35.74
C ALA A 700 13.76 2.95 35.61
N ARG A 701 13.80 2.13 36.65
CA ARG A 701 14.45 0.82 36.56
C ARG A 701 13.55 -0.12 35.76
N ASN A 702 14.15 -1.04 34.99
CA ASN A 702 13.46 -1.97 34.08
C ASN A 702 12.73 -1.24 32.92
N GLU A 703 13.37 -0.20 32.38
CA GLU A 703 12.88 0.65 31.29
C GLU A 703 13.97 0.82 30.23
N LYS A 704 13.57 1.01 28.97
CA LYS A 704 14.50 1.39 27.90
C LYS A 704 14.20 2.82 27.45
N GLU A 705 15.19 3.69 27.47
CA GLU A 705 14.98 5.10 27.15
C GLU A 705 15.85 5.51 25.94
N PRO A 706 15.24 6.02 24.85
CA PRO A 706 15.97 6.44 23.67
C PRO A 706 16.37 7.92 23.70
N LEU A 707 17.51 8.19 23.07
CA LEU A 707 17.93 9.51 22.63
C LEU A 707 18.08 9.49 21.10
N GLN A 708 17.37 10.39 20.40
CA GLN A 708 17.53 10.58 18.96
C GLN A 708 18.50 11.74 18.69
N LEU A 709 19.69 11.40 18.20
CA LEU A 709 20.77 12.33 17.84
C LEU A 709 20.85 12.44 16.32
N VAL A 710 21.02 13.65 15.78
CA VAL A 710 21.06 13.87 14.33
C VAL A 710 22.42 14.43 13.94
N LEU A 711 23.00 13.84 12.89
CA LEU A 711 24.28 14.26 12.31
C LEU A 711 24.05 14.83 10.92
N ARG A 712 24.74 15.92 10.56
CA ARG A 712 24.74 16.46 9.19
C ARG A 712 26.09 17.07 8.88
N SER A 713 26.59 16.90 7.66
CA SER A 713 27.80 17.55 7.18
C SER A 713 27.59 18.18 5.81
N THR A 714 28.31 19.27 5.50
CA THR A 714 28.32 19.85 4.15
C THR A 714 29.15 19.02 3.15
N LYS A 715 29.96 18.08 3.65
CA LYS A 715 30.76 17.13 2.86
C LYS A 715 30.35 15.70 3.18
N GLU A 716 30.69 14.77 2.30
CA GLU A 716 30.54 13.35 2.60
C GLU A 716 31.60 12.93 3.62
N LEU A 717 31.18 12.21 4.66
CA LEU A 717 32.07 11.65 5.68
C LEU A 717 31.96 10.13 5.68
N ASN A 718 33.12 9.46 5.67
CA ASN A 718 33.21 8.01 5.65
C ASN A 718 33.46 7.45 7.06
N ASN A 719 33.09 6.19 7.25
CA ASN A 719 33.31 5.45 8.50
C ASN A 719 32.86 6.22 9.76
N VAL A 720 31.74 6.94 9.67
CA VAL A 720 31.16 7.67 10.81
C VAL A 720 30.76 6.67 11.88
N ARG A 721 31.20 6.88 13.12
CA ARG A 721 30.86 6.05 14.29
C ARG A 721 30.32 6.92 15.41
N VAL A 722 29.29 6.41 16.09
CA VAL A 722 28.73 7.02 17.31
C VAL A 722 28.91 6.04 18.44
N ARG A 723 29.53 6.47 19.54
CA ARG A 723 29.81 5.63 20.71
C ARG A 723 29.42 6.37 21.98
N VAL A 724 28.81 5.67 22.94
CA VAL A 724 28.58 6.20 24.28
C VAL A 724 29.67 5.69 25.20
N GLU A 725 30.32 6.59 25.94
CA GLU A 725 31.37 6.25 26.88
C GLU A 725 31.03 6.73 28.29
N GLY A 726 31.27 5.86 29.27
CA GLY A 726 31.51 6.26 30.64
C GLY A 726 30.29 6.54 31.49
N LEU A 727 29.06 6.15 31.10
CA LEU A 727 27.83 6.30 31.92
C LEU A 727 27.99 5.67 33.31
N THR A 728 28.48 6.48 34.25
CA THR A 728 28.92 6.06 35.58
C THR A 728 28.22 6.92 36.63
N GLY A 729 27.63 6.27 37.63
CA GLY A 729 27.01 6.96 38.74
C GLY A 729 28.02 7.36 39.81
N LYS A 730 27.56 8.17 40.78
CA LYS A 730 28.43 8.77 41.82
C LYS A 730 29.16 7.74 42.68
N THR A 731 28.63 6.51 42.82
CA THR A 731 29.28 5.45 43.61
C THR A 731 30.02 4.41 42.77
N GLY A 732 30.23 4.69 41.47
CA GLY A 732 31.03 3.87 40.55
C GLY A 732 30.26 2.81 39.75
N GLU A 733 28.96 2.67 39.99
CA GLU A 733 28.03 1.87 39.18
C GLU A 733 27.98 2.33 37.73
N LYS A 734 27.72 1.40 36.79
CA LYS A 734 27.73 1.68 35.36
C LYS A 734 26.43 1.21 34.69
N LEU A 735 26.04 1.93 33.65
CA LEU A 735 25.06 1.46 32.66
C LEU A 735 25.81 0.99 31.42
N GLU A 736 25.74 -0.31 31.13
CA GLU A 736 26.55 -0.95 30.08
C GLU A 736 25.73 -1.38 28.86
N ASN A 737 24.41 -1.57 29.01
CA ASN A 737 23.52 -1.99 27.93
C ASN A 737 23.06 -0.77 27.12
N ILE A 738 23.87 -0.41 26.13
CA ILE A 738 23.62 0.74 25.26
C ILE A 738 23.60 0.25 23.82
N LYS A 739 22.48 0.50 23.13
CA LYS A 739 22.30 0.17 21.72
C LYS A 739 22.40 1.44 20.88
N VAL A 740 23.18 1.39 19.80
CA VAL A 740 23.34 2.51 18.85
C VAL A 740 22.93 2.01 17.47
N GLU A 741 21.91 2.65 16.89
CA GLU A 741 21.32 2.24 15.62
C GLU A 741 21.20 3.44 14.69
N LYS A 742 21.44 3.20 13.39
CA LYS A 742 21.17 4.20 12.36
C LYS A 742 19.70 4.08 11.97
N VAL A 743 18.97 5.18 11.98
CA VAL A 743 17.61 5.21 11.45
C VAL A 743 17.69 5.18 9.92
N GLY A 744 17.15 4.14 9.31
CA GLY A 744 17.05 3.99 7.86
C GLY A 744 15.85 4.73 7.27
N TYR A 745 15.83 4.83 5.94
CA TYR A 745 14.82 5.58 5.19
C TYR A 745 14.16 4.68 4.14
N VAL A 746 12.83 4.68 4.12
CA VAL A 746 12.01 3.86 3.21
C VAL A 746 11.20 4.78 2.29
N PRO A 747 11.13 4.52 0.97
CA PRO A 747 10.32 5.33 0.08
C PRO A 747 8.82 5.05 0.29
N VAL A 748 8.02 6.12 0.16
CA VAL A 748 6.57 6.10 0.13
C VAL A 748 6.13 6.87 -1.10
N ASP A 749 5.28 6.26 -1.93
CA ASP A 749 4.84 6.75 -3.25
C ASP A 749 3.65 7.72 -3.19
N CYS A 750 2.82 7.64 -2.15
CA CYS A 750 1.67 8.52 -2.01
C CYS A 750 1.32 8.77 -0.53
N ASN A 751 0.45 9.75 -0.27
CA ASN A 751 -0.13 9.94 1.05
C ASN A 751 -0.97 8.69 1.45
N SER A 752 -0.92 8.29 2.72
CA SER A 752 -1.63 7.11 3.22
C SER A 752 -3.14 7.24 3.08
N ASN A 753 -3.78 6.20 2.54
CA ASN A 753 -5.22 5.98 2.52
C ASN A 753 -5.50 4.50 2.22
N TYR A 754 -6.76 4.08 2.35
CA TYR A 754 -7.22 2.85 1.68
C TYR A 754 -7.48 3.16 0.22
N PHE A 755 -6.86 2.38 -0.66
CA PHE A 755 -7.08 2.50 -2.09
C PHE A 755 -7.73 1.22 -2.61
N SER A 756 -8.76 1.38 -3.43
CA SER A 756 -9.38 0.28 -4.16
C SER A 756 -9.17 0.44 -5.65
N SER A 757 -8.97 -0.68 -6.36
CA SER A 757 -8.87 -0.68 -7.82
C SER A 757 -9.55 -1.92 -8.41
N SER A 758 -10.42 -1.69 -9.39
CA SER A 758 -11.01 -2.71 -10.26
C SER A 758 -10.27 -2.83 -11.60
N LEU A 759 -9.11 -2.17 -11.75
CA LEU A 759 -8.32 -2.28 -12.96
C LEU A 759 -7.92 -3.74 -13.20
N PRO A 760 -7.92 -4.21 -14.47
CA PRO A 760 -7.42 -5.52 -14.84
C PRO A 760 -6.01 -5.79 -14.29
N SER A 761 -5.68 -7.06 -14.05
CA SER A 761 -4.43 -7.47 -13.42
C SER A 761 -3.17 -7.10 -14.21
N TRP A 762 -3.31 -6.81 -15.50
CA TRP A 762 -2.21 -6.42 -16.39
C TRP A 762 -1.96 -4.90 -16.47
N LEU A 763 -2.85 -4.09 -15.88
CA LEU A 763 -2.63 -2.66 -15.70
C LEU A 763 -2.02 -2.40 -14.33
N ARG A 764 -1.16 -1.37 -14.28
CA ARG A 764 -0.59 -0.92 -13.02
C ARG A 764 -1.65 -0.18 -12.21
N LYS A 765 -1.92 -0.69 -11.02
CA LYS A 765 -2.82 -0.06 -10.05
C LYS A 765 -2.06 1.07 -9.35
N ILE A 766 -2.24 2.29 -9.84
CA ILE A 766 -1.66 3.50 -9.26
C ILE A 766 -2.67 4.06 -8.23
N PRO A 767 -2.24 4.35 -6.99
CA PRO A 767 -3.14 4.93 -5.98
C PRO A 767 -3.64 6.31 -6.43
N ALA A 768 -4.96 6.49 -6.38
CA ALA A 768 -5.65 7.74 -6.69
C ALA A 768 -6.69 8.03 -5.60
N GLY A 769 -6.83 9.30 -5.20
CA GLY A 769 -7.77 9.71 -4.16
C GLY A 769 -7.30 10.94 -3.39
N ALA A 770 -8.19 11.49 -2.55
CA ALA A 770 -7.85 12.59 -1.65
C ALA A 770 -6.84 12.14 -0.58
N PRO A 771 -6.02 13.07 -0.03
CA PRO A 771 -5.11 12.77 1.08
C PRO A 771 -5.86 12.15 2.28
N GLY A 772 -5.40 10.99 2.75
CA GLY A 772 -5.97 10.30 3.91
C GLY A 772 -5.12 10.41 5.18
N SER A 773 -4.03 11.19 5.15
CA SER A 773 -3.11 11.42 6.26
C SER A 773 -2.48 12.83 6.21
N ASP A 774 -1.77 13.22 7.27
CA ASP A 774 -0.91 14.42 7.31
C ASP A 774 0.50 14.19 6.72
N GLY A 775 0.67 13.11 5.94
CA GLY A 775 1.92 12.74 5.28
C GLY A 775 2.09 13.17 3.82
N TRP A 776 3.13 12.67 3.17
CA TRP A 776 3.48 12.99 1.77
C TRP A 776 4.37 11.92 1.13
N GLU A 777 4.48 11.96 -0.21
CA GLU A 777 5.41 11.14 -1.02
C GLU A 777 6.87 11.51 -0.70
N GLY A 778 7.73 10.52 -0.52
CA GLY A 778 9.16 10.73 -0.29
C GLY A 778 9.80 9.64 0.57
N PHE A 779 11.02 9.91 1.05
CA PHE A 779 11.71 9.00 1.96
C PHE A 779 11.33 9.27 3.43
N TRP A 780 10.84 8.24 4.11
CA TRP A 780 10.40 8.28 5.51
C TRP A 780 11.36 7.53 6.43
N PRO A 781 11.79 8.14 7.55
CA PRO A 781 12.67 7.48 8.52
C PRO A 781 11.86 6.48 9.37
N ASP A 782 12.30 5.23 9.46
CA ASP A 782 11.57 4.23 10.25
C ASP A 782 12.40 3.02 10.73
N PRO A 783 13.06 2.21 9.88
CA PRO A 783 13.78 1.04 10.36
C PRO A 783 14.97 1.43 11.25
N LEU A 784 15.15 0.74 12.38
CA LEU A 784 16.34 0.88 13.21
C LEU A 784 17.38 -0.14 12.77
N LEU A 785 18.41 0.35 12.07
CA LEU A 785 19.47 -0.48 11.50
C LEU A 785 20.64 -0.58 12.48
N PRO A 786 20.99 -1.79 12.95
CA PRO A 786 22.22 -2.00 13.71
C PRO A 786 23.43 -1.55 12.88
N CYS A 787 24.25 -0.66 13.42
CA CYS A 787 25.42 -0.19 12.70
C CYS A 787 26.58 0.14 13.64
N ASN A 788 27.77 -0.34 13.27
CA ASN A 788 29.02 0.04 13.95
C ASN A 788 29.73 1.18 13.23
N SER A 789 29.39 1.43 11.96
CA SER A 789 29.86 2.57 11.16
C SER A 789 28.98 2.80 9.94
N PHE A 790 28.90 4.02 9.42
CA PHE A 790 28.17 4.34 8.19
C PHE A 790 28.81 5.49 7.40
N VAL A 791 28.39 5.67 6.15
CA VAL A 791 28.68 6.87 5.36
C VAL A 791 27.63 7.91 5.67
N LEU A 792 28.04 9.15 5.95
CA LEU A 792 27.17 10.31 6.07
C LEU A 792 27.28 11.12 4.77
N PRO A 793 26.30 11.06 3.87
CA PRO A 793 26.33 11.85 2.64
C PRO A 793 26.32 13.35 2.93
N ALA A 794 26.92 14.12 2.02
CA ALA A 794 26.87 15.57 2.07
C ALA A 794 25.41 16.06 2.08
N ASN A 795 25.11 17.00 2.97
CA ASN A 795 23.81 17.67 3.08
C ASN A 795 22.63 16.71 3.36
N VAL A 796 22.89 15.58 4.01
CA VAL A 796 21.87 14.66 4.52
C VAL A 796 21.89 14.68 6.06
N ALA A 797 20.74 14.95 6.68
CA ALA A 797 20.55 14.72 8.10
C ALA A 797 20.37 13.22 8.33
N GLN A 798 21.22 12.63 9.17
CA GLN A 798 21.19 11.22 9.52
C GLN A 798 20.88 11.07 11.02
N PRO A 799 19.66 10.62 11.37
CA PRO A 799 19.30 10.29 12.72
C PRO A 799 20.00 9.00 13.17
N VAL A 800 20.45 9.02 14.43
CA VAL A 800 21.07 7.93 15.17
C VAL A 800 20.28 7.76 16.46
N TRP A 801 19.76 6.56 16.66
CA TRP A 801 18.96 6.17 17.81
C TRP A 801 19.85 5.51 18.86
N ILE A 802 19.91 6.08 20.05
CA ILE A 802 20.72 5.60 21.16
C ILE A 802 19.79 5.16 22.28
N THR A 803 19.63 3.85 22.49
CA THR A 803 18.77 3.30 23.53
C THR A 803 19.62 2.88 24.73
N VAL A 804 19.26 3.37 25.92
CA VAL A 804 19.83 2.91 27.20
C VAL A 804 18.83 1.97 27.87
N ASP A 805 19.20 0.70 28.01
CA ASP A 805 18.40 -0.31 28.70
C ASP A 805 18.80 -0.33 30.18
N VAL A 806 17.92 0.20 31.05
CA VAL A 806 18.19 0.36 32.48
C VAL A 806 17.74 -0.91 33.23
N PRO A 807 18.68 -1.67 33.84
CA PRO A 807 18.34 -2.89 34.56
C PRO A 807 17.39 -2.62 35.75
N GLY A 808 16.50 -3.56 36.07
CA GLY A 808 15.61 -3.48 37.24
C GLY A 808 16.35 -3.24 38.58
N GLY A 809 17.55 -3.81 38.71
CA GLY A 809 18.41 -3.64 39.89
C GLY A 809 19.33 -2.42 39.88
N ALA A 810 19.24 -1.52 38.87
CA ALA A 810 20.14 -0.36 38.79
C ALA A 810 19.98 0.57 40.01
N LYS A 811 21.08 1.19 40.46
CA LYS A 811 21.00 2.18 41.54
C LYS A 811 20.34 3.46 41.00
N PRO A 812 19.40 4.08 41.73
CA PRO A 812 18.83 5.36 41.33
C PRO A 812 19.86 6.49 41.44
N GLY A 813 19.75 7.49 40.56
CA GLY A 813 20.65 8.64 40.52
C GLY A 813 21.12 9.01 39.12
N ASP A 814 22.01 10.00 39.06
CA ASP A 814 22.59 10.46 37.80
C ASP A 814 23.82 9.64 37.41
N TYR A 815 23.83 9.19 36.16
CA TYR A 815 24.96 8.55 35.49
C TYR A 815 25.45 9.51 34.41
N THR A 816 26.71 9.93 34.49
CA THR A 816 27.30 10.89 33.55
C THR A 816 28.28 10.20 32.62
N GLY A 817 28.35 10.65 31.37
CA GLY A 817 29.21 10.12 30.34
C GLY A 817 29.30 11.09 29.17
N LYS A 818 29.65 10.57 27.99
CA LYS A 818 29.77 11.35 26.76
C LYS A 818 29.43 10.51 25.54
N ILE A 819 28.94 11.18 24.50
CA ILE A 819 28.77 10.63 23.16
C ILE A 819 29.95 11.09 22.31
N LEU A 820 30.70 10.15 21.78
CA LEU A 820 31.78 10.39 20.81
C LEU A 820 31.27 10.14 19.40
N ILE A 821 31.52 11.12 18.52
CA ILE A 821 31.25 11.01 17.09
C ILE A 821 32.57 11.12 16.36
N GLU A 822 32.89 10.08 15.60
CA GLU A 822 34.18 9.88 14.93
C GLU A 822 33.98 9.64 13.44
N SER A 823 34.95 10.04 12.62
CA SER A 823 35.04 9.67 11.20
C SER A 823 36.49 9.36 10.87
N ASP A 824 36.73 8.24 10.20
CA ASP A 824 38.07 7.74 9.86
C ASP A 824 39.06 7.72 11.06
N GLY A 825 38.55 7.42 12.26
CA GLY A 825 39.33 7.36 13.50
C GLY A 825 39.62 8.71 14.16
N SER A 826 39.17 9.82 13.58
CA SER A 826 39.28 11.16 14.17
C SER A 826 37.98 11.56 14.87
N VAL A 827 38.08 12.10 16.08
CA VAL A 827 36.91 12.62 16.82
C VAL A 827 36.44 13.93 16.17
N LEU A 828 35.22 13.93 15.65
CA LEU A 828 34.56 15.12 15.09
C LEU A 828 33.90 15.96 16.18
N LYS A 829 33.23 15.29 17.12
CA LYS A 829 32.49 15.94 18.21
C LYS A 829 32.44 15.02 19.43
N THR A 830 32.50 15.63 20.61
CA THR A 830 32.20 15.00 21.89
C THR A 830 31.06 15.77 22.53
N VAL A 831 30.00 15.07 22.95
CA VAL A 831 28.81 15.68 23.55
C VAL A 831 28.60 15.11 24.95
N PRO A 832 28.51 15.93 26.01
CA PRO A 832 28.16 15.46 27.35
C PRO A 832 26.80 14.77 27.36
N PHE A 833 26.70 13.63 28.06
CA PHE A 833 25.47 12.83 28.12
C PHE A 833 25.19 12.35 29.54
N LYS A 834 23.96 12.54 30.00
CA LYS A 834 23.51 12.19 31.35
C LYS A 834 22.24 11.35 31.31
N VAL A 835 22.20 10.30 32.13
CA VAL A 835 21.02 9.46 32.34
C VAL A 835 20.63 9.57 33.81
N THR A 836 19.40 10.03 34.08
CA THR A 836 18.85 10.05 35.45
C THR A 836 17.96 8.83 35.66
N VAL A 837 18.36 7.93 36.56
CA VAL A 837 17.59 6.74 36.95
C VAL A 837 16.69 7.07 38.14
N TRP A 838 15.37 6.98 37.96
CA TRP A 838 14.39 7.22 39.01
C TRP A 838 14.37 6.12 40.07
N ASN A 839 14.02 6.48 41.30
CA ASN A 839 13.89 5.53 42.41
C ASN A 839 12.52 4.83 42.46
N PHE A 840 12.13 4.22 41.34
CA PHE A 840 11.05 3.23 41.25
C PHE A 840 11.36 2.29 40.07
N GLU A 841 10.64 1.17 39.99
CA GLU A 841 10.88 0.12 38.99
C GLU A 841 9.57 -0.16 38.26
N LEU A 842 9.65 -0.31 36.93
CA LEU A 842 8.51 -0.74 36.13
C LEU A 842 8.31 -2.25 36.26
N PRO A 843 7.06 -2.75 36.33
CA PRO A 843 6.81 -4.18 36.43
C PRO A 843 7.30 -4.91 35.17
N ARG A 844 7.70 -6.18 35.35
CA ARG A 844 8.07 -7.06 34.23
C ARG A 844 6.87 -7.49 33.40
N GLU A 845 5.74 -7.73 34.05
CA GLU A 845 4.46 -8.01 33.38
C GLU A 845 3.68 -6.68 33.26
N SER A 846 3.26 -6.33 32.04
CA SER A 846 2.50 -5.10 31.78
C SER A 846 1.07 -5.19 32.33
N HIS A 847 0.53 -4.07 32.83
CA HIS A 847 -0.87 -3.98 33.26
C HIS A 847 -1.85 -3.77 32.09
N LEU A 848 -1.38 -3.22 30.98
CA LEU A 848 -2.14 -3.07 29.73
C LEU A 848 -1.86 -4.23 28.78
N THR A 849 -2.88 -4.66 28.02
CA THR A 849 -2.71 -5.61 26.91
C THR A 849 -2.47 -4.87 25.59
N ALA A 850 -1.45 -5.27 24.84
CA ALA A 850 -1.17 -4.77 23.49
C ALA A 850 -0.90 -5.98 22.58
N LEU A 851 -1.92 -6.46 21.86
CA LEU A 851 -1.86 -7.67 21.02
C LEU A 851 -1.52 -7.33 19.58
N PHE A 852 -0.43 -7.88 19.06
CA PHE A 852 0.07 -7.61 17.71
C PHE A 852 0.12 -8.94 16.97
N ASP A 853 -0.66 -9.07 15.90
CA ASP A 853 -0.70 -10.28 15.08
C ASP A 853 0.70 -10.59 14.51
N LEU A 854 1.22 -11.77 14.84
CA LEU A 854 2.49 -12.27 14.33
C LEU A 854 2.26 -13.21 13.15
N ARG A 855 2.21 -12.63 11.95
CA ARG A 855 2.04 -13.35 10.70
C ARG A 855 3.00 -12.92 9.60
N HIS A 856 3.14 -13.75 8.57
CA HIS A 856 3.85 -13.44 7.35
C HIS A 856 2.87 -12.99 6.26
N GLY A 857 3.30 -12.08 5.38
CA GLY A 857 2.52 -11.72 4.18
C GLY A 857 2.79 -12.65 3.00
N PRO A 858 2.07 -12.46 1.88
CA PRO A 858 2.24 -13.27 0.68
C PRO A 858 3.70 -13.28 0.19
N GLY A 859 4.22 -14.46 -0.13
CA GLY A 859 5.61 -14.64 -0.60
C GLY A 859 6.66 -14.71 0.50
N TRP A 860 6.28 -14.56 1.78
CA TRP A 860 7.20 -14.67 2.92
C TRP A 860 6.92 -15.94 3.72
N ASN A 861 7.95 -16.71 4.08
CA ASN A 861 7.82 -17.86 4.97
C ASN A 861 8.99 -17.93 5.95
N PHE A 862 8.87 -17.23 7.08
CA PHE A 862 9.94 -17.11 8.09
C PHE A 862 9.52 -17.59 9.49
N LEU A 863 8.27 -18.01 9.68
CA LEU A 863 7.72 -18.39 11.00
C LEU A 863 7.72 -19.92 11.19
N ASN A 864 8.64 -20.42 12.00
CA ASN A 864 8.69 -21.78 12.53
C ASN A 864 8.83 -21.74 14.06
N THR A 865 8.97 -22.88 14.73
CA THR A 865 9.08 -22.94 16.20
C THR A 865 10.29 -22.15 16.73
N GLU A 866 11.45 -22.26 16.08
CA GLU A 866 12.67 -21.59 16.53
C GLU A 866 12.58 -20.07 16.33
N THR A 867 12.13 -19.63 15.14
CA THR A 867 12.00 -18.21 14.86
C THR A 867 10.92 -17.57 15.72
N ARG A 868 9.81 -18.27 16.01
CA ARG A 868 8.79 -17.78 16.96
C ARG A 868 9.34 -17.48 18.34
N ARG A 869 10.28 -18.28 18.86
CA ARG A 869 10.92 -17.95 20.16
C ARG A 869 11.69 -16.64 20.09
N VAL A 870 12.38 -16.37 18.97
CA VAL A 870 13.08 -15.10 18.73
C VAL A 870 12.07 -13.95 18.66
N TRP A 871 10.96 -14.13 17.95
CA TRP A 871 9.90 -13.13 17.82
C TRP A 871 9.16 -12.86 19.15
N TYR A 872 8.82 -13.89 19.92
CA TYR A 872 8.17 -13.71 21.22
C TYR A 872 9.08 -12.98 22.21
N LYS A 873 10.38 -13.31 22.23
CA LYS A 873 11.35 -12.55 23.02
C LYS A 873 11.40 -11.09 22.56
N PHE A 874 11.46 -10.86 21.25
CA PHE A 874 11.44 -9.52 20.67
C PHE A 874 10.17 -8.75 21.08
N TYR A 875 8.99 -9.35 21.02
CA TYR A 875 7.73 -8.72 21.43
C TYR A 875 7.68 -8.43 22.94
N ALA A 876 8.14 -9.37 23.78
CA ALA A 876 8.26 -9.16 25.22
C ALA A 876 9.20 -7.99 25.55
N GLU A 877 10.32 -7.87 24.84
CA GLU A 877 11.27 -6.76 24.95
C GLU A 877 10.69 -5.39 24.54
N HIS A 878 9.56 -5.38 23.84
CA HIS A 878 8.78 -4.19 23.46
C HIS A 878 7.46 -4.07 24.25
N ARG A 879 7.26 -4.91 25.28
CA ARG A 879 6.06 -4.92 26.13
C ARG A 879 4.75 -5.16 25.36
N ILE A 880 4.81 -5.85 24.22
CA ILE A 880 3.65 -6.27 23.42
C ILE A 880 3.50 -7.79 23.42
N CYS A 881 2.35 -8.26 22.98
CA CYS A 881 1.96 -9.66 22.91
C CYS A 881 1.86 -10.10 21.45
N ALA A 882 2.28 -11.32 21.13
CA ALA A 882 1.81 -11.94 19.90
C ALA A 882 0.35 -12.36 20.08
N ASP A 883 -0.40 -12.39 18.99
CA ASP A 883 -1.81 -12.77 19.00
C ASP A 883 -2.01 -14.24 19.42
N ALA A 884 -1.12 -15.16 19.04
CA ALA A 884 -1.27 -16.58 19.36
C ALA A 884 0.03 -17.23 19.88
N VAL A 885 -0.13 -18.28 20.70
CA VAL A 885 0.94 -19.19 21.12
C VAL A 885 1.02 -20.36 20.15
N GLU A 886 2.14 -20.46 19.45
CA GLU A 886 2.36 -21.43 18.38
C GLU A 886 3.65 -22.25 18.62
N PRO A 887 3.64 -23.58 18.45
CA PRO A 887 2.59 -24.38 17.81
C PRO A 887 1.32 -24.52 18.66
N ALA A 888 0.17 -24.38 17.99
CA ALA A 888 -1.15 -24.62 18.57
C ALA A 888 -1.30 -26.07 19.06
N PRO A 889 -2.17 -26.35 20.05
CA PRO A 889 -2.47 -27.70 20.48
C PRO A 889 -3.13 -28.50 19.36
N VAL A 890 -2.84 -29.80 19.27
CA VAL A 890 -3.49 -30.68 18.30
C VAL A 890 -4.81 -31.16 18.90
N ILE A 891 -5.92 -30.71 18.29
CA ILE A 891 -7.28 -31.05 18.73
C ILE A 891 -7.99 -31.81 17.62
N LYS A 892 -8.36 -33.08 17.88
CA LYS A 892 -9.13 -33.91 16.95
C LYS A 892 -10.45 -34.34 17.57
N TYR A 893 -11.52 -34.27 16.79
CA TYR A 893 -12.84 -34.77 17.17
C TYR A 893 -13.22 -35.99 16.33
N GLU A 894 -13.30 -37.17 16.96
CA GLU A 894 -13.58 -38.44 16.29
C GLU A 894 -14.60 -39.25 17.10
N LYS A 895 -15.67 -39.73 16.45
CA LYS A 895 -16.70 -40.60 17.07
C LYS A 895 -17.25 -40.05 18.40
N GLY A 896 -17.45 -38.74 18.50
CA GLY A 896 -17.99 -38.09 19.69
C GLY A 896 -16.97 -37.83 20.81
N GLN A 897 -15.68 -38.12 20.59
CA GLN A 897 -14.60 -37.95 21.56
C GLN A 897 -13.55 -36.94 21.08
N VAL A 898 -12.93 -36.24 22.04
CA VAL A 898 -11.83 -35.30 21.78
C VAL A 898 -10.51 -35.98 22.11
N LYS A 899 -9.57 -35.96 21.16
CA LYS A 899 -8.15 -36.25 21.38
C LYS A 899 -7.39 -34.94 21.41
N LEU A 900 -6.74 -34.66 22.52
CA LEU A 900 -6.01 -33.43 22.78
C LEU A 900 -4.53 -33.75 23.05
N ASP A 901 -3.62 -33.16 22.29
CA ASP A 901 -2.19 -33.17 22.55
C ASP A 901 -1.69 -31.72 22.70
N THR A 902 -1.18 -31.40 23.89
CA THR A 902 -0.69 -30.07 24.27
C THR A 902 0.82 -30.03 24.46
N THR A 903 1.55 -31.10 24.14
CA THR A 903 2.95 -31.24 24.56
C THR A 903 3.84 -30.08 24.11
N GLU A 904 3.80 -29.71 22.82
CA GLU A 904 4.61 -28.60 22.30
C GLU A 904 3.98 -27.23 22.60
N PHE A 905 2.65 -27.16 22.66
CA PHE A 905 1.92 -25.97 23.09
C PHE A 905 2.30 -25.56 24.51
N ASP A 906 2.37 -26.50 25.45
CA ASP A 906 2.67 -26.26 26.86
C ASP A 906 4.09 -25.73 27.03
N LYS A 907 5.07 -26.30 26.33
CA LYS A 907 6.46 -25.81 26.34
C LYS A 907 6.54 -24.37 25.84
N MET A 908 5.80 -24.04 24.77
CA MET A 908 5.80 -22.69 24.24
C MET A 908 5.03 -21.72 25.13
N ALA A 909 3.90 -22.13 25.71
CA ALA A 909 3.09 -21.33 26.62
C ALA A 909 3.85 -21.03 27.92
N GLU A 910 4.61 -21.98 28.47
CA GLU A 910 5.51 -21.76 29.61
C GLU A 910 6.60 -20.71 29.26
N TYR A 911 7.21 -20.83 28.08
CA TYR A 911 8.15 -19.82 27.60
C TYR A 911 7.49 -18.44 27.45
N TYR A 912 6.29 -18.39 26.89
CA TYR A 912 5.56 -17.16 26.57
C TYR A 912 5.00 -16.45 27.82
N PHE A 913 4.25 -17.14 28.67
CA PHE A 913 3.59 -16.56 29.85
C PHE A 913 4.48 -16.55 31.08
N ASP A 914 5.23 -17.63 31.33
CA ASP A 914 5.92 -17.81 32.61
C ASP A 914 7.34 -17.27 32.58
N GLU A 915 8.10 -17.47 31.50
CA GLU A 915 9.45 -16.94 31.35
C GLU A 915 9.46 -15.48 30.85
N LEU A 916 8.79 -15.21 29.73
CA LEU A 916 8.76 -13.88 29.09
C LEU A 916 7.78 -12.91 29.74
N LYS A 917 6.85 -13.39 30.58
CA LYS A 917 5.84 -12.57 31.26
C LYS A 917 4.92 -11.78 30.33
N ILE A 918 4.69 -12.29 29.12
CA ILE A 918 3.66 -11.75 28.24
C ILE A 918 2.29 -12.00 28.89
N ASN A 919 1.33 -11.06 28.78
CA ASN A 919 0.12 -11.07 29.61
C ASN A 919 -1.14 -11.58 28.88
N LYS A 920 -1.13 -11.71 27.55
CA LYS A 920 -2.29 -12.11 26.77
C LYS A 920 -1.94 -12.90 25.49
N ALA A 921 -2.85 -13.75 25.06
CA ALA A 921 -2.95 -14.33 23.73
C ALA A 921 -4.43 -14.68 23.40
N TYR A 922 -4.75 -14.86 22.14
CA TYR A 922 -5.97 -15.52 21.68
C TYR A 922 -5.89 -17.02 21.87
N LEU A 923 -7.05 -17.65 22.02
CA LEU A 923 -7.17 -19.09 21.87
C LEU A 923 -6.79 -19.52 20.44
N PRO A 924 -6.38 -20.79 20.24
CA PRO A 924 -5.97 -21.29 18.93
C PRO A 924 -6.97 -21.00 17.80
N ASP A 925 -6.47 -20.64 16.61
CA ASP A 925 -7.26 -20.17 15.44
C ASP A 925 -8.36 -21.15 15.00
N ILE A 926 -8.25 -22.44 15.36
CA ILE A 926 -9.30 -23.42 15.09
C ILE A 926 -10.67 -23.01 15.64
N PHE A 927 -10.72 -22.14 16.67
CA PHE A 927 -11.95 -21.61 17.26
C PHE A 927 -12.45 -20.30 16.64
N TYR A 928 -11.64 -19.62 15.81
CA TYR A 928 -12.10 -18.47 15.04
C TYR A 928 -13.26 -18.89 14.13
N SER A 929 -14.35 -18.13 14.16
CA SER A 929 -15.61 -18.56 13.55
C SER A 929 -15.87 -17.92 12.21
N PHE A 930 -15.88 -16.59 12.09
CA PHE A 930 -16.27 -15.89 10.85
C PHE A 930 -15.72 -14.47 10.77
N GLY A 931 -15.87 -13.80 9.63
CA GLY A 931 -15.62 -12.36 9.54
C GLY A 931 -16.45 -11.71 8.44
N TRP A 932 -16.53 -10.38 8.44
CA TRP A 932 -17.21 -9.60 7.41
C TRP A 932 -18.66 -10.07 7.18
N GLY A 933 -19.07 -10.22 5.91
CA GLY A 933 -20.38 -10.74 5.52
C GLY A 933 -20.45 -12.26 5.36
N PHE A 934 -19.45 -13.03 5.81
CA PHE A 934 -19.37 -14.47 5.61
C PHE A 934 -20.11 -15.28 6.68
N GLU A 935 -20.43 -16.53 6.32
CA GLU A 935 -20.94 -17.54 7.26
C GLU A 935 -19.79 -18.13 8.10
N PRO A 936 -20.10 -18.72 9.27
CA PRO A 936 -19.11 -19.43 10.07
C PRO A 936 -18.41 -20.57 9.32
N ARG A 937 -17.09 -20.65 9.49
CA ARG A 937 -16.25 -21.74 8.97
C ARG A 937 -16.77 -23.08 9.50
N SER A 938 -16.61 -24.15 8.72
CA SER A 938 -16.84 -25.51 9.21
C SER A 938 -15.88 -25.84 10.36
N PHE A 939 -16.33 -26.63 11.33
CA PHE A 939 -15.50 -27.05 12.46
C PHE A 939 -15.42 -28.58 12.53
N GLN A 940 -14.20 -29.13 12.51
CA GLN A 940 -13.94 -30.58 12.59
C GLN A 940 -14.77 -31.41 11.57
N GLY A 941 -14.95 -30.89 10.36
CA GLY A 941 -15.70 -31.55 9.28
C GLY A 941 -17.22 -31.32 9.29
N PHE A 942 -17.76 -30.57 10.25
CA PHE A 942 -19.19 -30.23 10.31
C PHE A 942 -19.44 -28.79 9.85
N SER A 943 -20.48 -28.59 9.05
CA SER A 943 -20.93 -27.25 8.64
C SER A 943 -21.81 -26.61 9.70
N TYR A 944 -21.67 -25.30 9.89
CA TYR A 944 -22.61 -24.50 10.67
C TYR A 944 -23.98 -24.44 9.96
N PRO A 945 -25.12 -24.43 10.67
CA PRO A 945 -25.32 -24.57 12.11
C PRO A 945 -25.77 -25.99 12.51
N SER A 946 -25.13 -27.05 12.00
CA SER A 946 -25.54 -28.43 12.32
C SER A 946 -25.36 -28.78 13.80
N GLU A 947 -26.14 -29.73 14.31
CA GLU A 947 -25.95 -30.26 15.69
C GLU A 947 -24.54 -30.84 15.88
N GLY A 948 -23.98 -31.47 14.84
CA GLY A 948 -22.60 -31.97 14.85
C GLY A 948 -21.56 -30.86 15.00
N TYR A 949 -21.79 -29.68 14.37
CA TYR A 949 -20.94 -28.50 14.56
C TYR A 949 -20.98 -28.04 16.01
N LYS A 950 -22.18 -27.87 16.58
CA LYS A 950 -22.38 -27.45 17.97
C LYS A 950 -21.67 -28.42 18.93
N GLU A 951 -21.94 -29.71 18.82
CA GLU A 951 -21.37 -30.73 19.71
C GLU A 951 -19.84 -30.78 19.62
N ALA A 952 -19.28 -30.78 18.40
CA ALA A 952 -17.84 -30.81 18.18
C ALA A 952 -17.16 -29.56 18.76
N TYR A 953 -17.69 -28.38 18.46
CA TYR A 953 -17.15 -27.10 18.96
C TYR A 953 -17.15 -27.06 20.48
N GLN A 954 -18.28 -27.38 21.12
CA GLN A 954 -18.43 -27.39 22.57
C GLN A 954 -17.47 -28.36 23.26
N LYS A 955 -17.37 -29.59 22.77
CA LYS A 955 -16.48 -30.61 23.37
C LYS A 955 -15.01 -30.23 23.22
N CYS A 956 -14.60 -29.78 22.05
CA CYS A 956 -13.22 -29.35 21.79
C CYS A 956 -12.85 -28.14 22.65
N LEU A 957 -13.69 -27.10 22.70
CA LEU A 957 -13.45 -25.91 23.50
C LEU A 957 -13.36 -26.24 24.99
N LYS A 958 -14.28 -27.06 25.50
CA LYS A 958 -14.28 -27.47 26.91
C LYS A 958 -13.00 -28.23 27.29
N ALA A 959 -12.53 -29.13 26.42
CA ALA A 959 -11.32 -29.91 26.67
C ALA A 959 -10.07 -29.03 26.79
N ILE A 960 -9.84 -28.13 25.82
CA ILE A 960 -8.67 -27.24 25.87
C ILE A 960 -8.78 -26.21 27.00
N TRP A 961 -9.98 -25.70 27.28
CA TRP A 961 -10.17 -24.72 28.34
C TRP A 961 -9.92 -25.30 29.74
N GLN A 962 -10.34 -26.56 29.97
CA GLN A 962 -10.02 -27.25 31.21
C GLN A 962 -8.51 -27.39 31.40
N HIS A 963 -7.77 -27.78 30.35
CA HIS A 963 -6.31 -27.85 30.39
C HIS A 963 -5.66 -26.50 30.70
N ILE A 964 -6.08 -25.43 30.01
CA ILE A 964 -5.60 -24.06 30.25
C ILE A 964 -5.83 -23.62 31.72
N LYS A 965 -6.98 -23.99 32.30
CA LYS A 965 -7.27 -23.75 33.73
C LYS A 965 -6.38 -24.53 34.67
N GLU A 966 -6.13 -25.81 34.38
CA GLU A 966 -5.23 -26.65 35.18
C GLU A 966 -3.80 -26.11 35.20
N LYS A 967 -3.36 -25.47 34.10
CA LYS A 967 -2.07 -24.76 34.00
C LYS A 967 -2.06 -23.37 34.64
N GLY A 968 -3.22 -22.80 34.95
CA GLY A 968 -3.36 -21.46 35.54
C GLY A 968 -3.27 -20.31 34.53
N TRP A 969 -3.48 -20.57 33.24
CA TRP A 969 -3.40 -19.58 32.16
C TRP A 969 -4.77 -19.05 31.72
N ASP A 970 -5.85 -19.38 32.40
CA ASP A 970 -7.23 -19.00 32.05
C ASP A 970 -7.44 -17.48 31.89
N LYS A 971 -6.75 -16.68 32.70
CA LYS A 971 -6.79 -15.20 32.62
C LYS A 971 -5.90 -14.61 31.51
N LYS A 972 -5.06 -15.44 30.89
CA LYS A 972 -4.12 -15.07 29.83
C LYS A 972 -4.69 -15.30 28.44
N PHE A 973 -5.80 -16.03 28.31
CA PHE A 973 -6.46 -16.29 27.03
C PHE A 973 -7.76 -15.53 26.83
N VAL A 974 -8.01 -15.13 25.58
CA VAL A 974 -9.28 -14.55 25.11
C VAL A 974 -9.74 -15.32 23.87
N LEU A 975 -11.05 -15.55 23.73
CA LEU A 975 -11.59 -16.22 22.55
C LEU A 975 -11.99 -15.19 21.48
N TYR A 976 -11.19 -15.06 20.43
CA TYR A 976 -11.49 -14.21 19.28
C TYR A 976 -12.32 -14.99 18.25
N ILE A 977 -13.60 -14.61 18.09
CA ILE A 977 -14.52 -15.39 17.23
C ILE A 977 -14.84 -14.74 15.91
N SER A 978 -14.69 -13.41 15.80
CA SER A 978 -15.08 -12.70 14.59
C SER A 978 -14.34 -11.41 14.31
N ASP A 979 -13.96 -11.28 13.03
CA ASP A 979 -13.33 -10.09 12.46
C ASP A 979 -14.33 -9.21 11.70
N GLU A 980 -14.49 -7.95 12.08
CA GLU A 980 -15.31 -6.94 11.41
C GLU A 980 -16.69 -7.40 10.91
N PRO A 981 -17.54 -8.00 11.77
CA PRO A 981 -18.83 -8.55 11.36
C PRO A 981 -19.74 -7.46 10.75
N ASN A 982 -20.16 -7.65 9.49
CA ASN A 982 -20.94 -6.66 8.74
C ASN A 982 -22.43 -6.65 9.14
N ALA A 983 -22.71 -6.22 10.37
CA ALA A 983 -24.06 -6.19 10.94
C ALA A 983 -24.94 -5.05 10.39
N TRP A 984 -24.35 -4.04 9.75
CA TRP A 984 -25.03 -2.82 9.28
C TRP A 984 -25.51 -2.90 7.83
N ASP A 985 -25.07 -3.88 7.04
CA ASP A 985 -25.57 -4.10 5.68
C ASP A 985 -27.04 -4.60 5.72
N SER A 986 -27.93 -3.95 4.98
CA SER A 986 -29.36 -4.26 5.01
C SER A 986 -29.72 -5.62 4.39
N GLN A 987 -28.84 -6.21 3.58
CA GLN A 987 -29.04 -7.50 2.92
C GLN A 987 -28.58 -8.67 3.77
N VAL A 988 -27.42 -8.55 4.44
CA VAL A 988 -26.82 -9.66 5.22
C VAL A 988 -26.83 -9.44 6.73
N GLY A 989 -27.00 -8.20 7.21
CA GLY A 989 -26.80 -7.83 8.61
C GLY A 989 -27.68 -8.58 9.61
N LYS A 990 -28.94 -8.85 9.29
CA LYS A 990 -29.84 -9.64 10.15
C LYS A 990 -29.31 -11.06 10.41
N ARG A 991 -28.72 -11.69 9.39
CA ARG A 991 -28.10 -13.02 9.51
C ARG A 991 -26.84 -12.93 10.37
N ILE A 992 -25.99 -11.93 10.13
CA ILE A 992 -24.77 -11.69 10.91
C ILE A 992 -25.09 -11.45 12.40
N ILE A 993 -26.14 -10.68 12.69
CA ILE A 993 -26.57 -10.45 14.07
C ILE A 993 -26.99 -11.76 14.74
N GLN A 994 -27.81 -12.56 14.06
CA GLN A 994 -28.30 -13.81 14.61
C GLN A 994 -27.19 -14.87 14.77
N GLN A 995 -26.28 -14.98 13.80
CA GLN A 995 -25.20 -15.97 13.86
C GLN A 995 -24.22 -15.67 15.01
N MET A 996 -23.89 -14.39 15.24
CA MET A 996 -23.05 -13.98 16.36
C MET A 996 -23.65 -14.43 17.69
N LYS A 997 -24.94 -14.17 17.91
CA LYS A 997 -25.66 -14.58 19.12
C LYS A 997 -25.62 -16.10 19.30
N THR A 998 -25.96 -16.85 18.25
CA THR A 998 -25.96 -18.31 18.29
C THR A 998 -24.57 -18.89 18.58
N LEU A 999 -23.50 -18.32 18.02
CA LEU A 999 -22.14 -18.75 18.34
C LEU A 999 -21.78 -18.46 19.79
N CYS A 1000 -22.12 -17.27 20.31
CA CYS A 1000 -21.91 -16.94 21.72
C CYS A 1000 -22.66 -17.91 22.65
N ASP A 1001 -23.92 -18.26 22.32
CA ASP A 1001 -24.69 -19.25 23.08
C ASP A 1001 -24.02 -20.62 23.05
N ILE A 1002 -23.59 -21.11 21.88
CA ILE A 1002 -22.85 -22.38 21.74
C ILE A 1002 -21.61 -22.39 22.66
N ILE A 1003 -20.87 -21.29 22.68
CA ILE A 1003 -19.65 -21.11 23.49
C ILE A 1003 -19.97 -21.11 24.99
N HIS A 1004 -20.87 -20.22 25.45
CA HIS A 1004 -21.16 -20.04 26.87
C HIS A 1004 -21.95 -21.20 27.48
N GLU A 1005 -22.71 -21.96 26.69
CA GLU A 1005 -23.30 -23.24 27.14
C GLU A 1005 -22.21 -24.26 27.53
N ALA A 1006 -21.06 -24.27 26.85
CA ALA A 1006 -19.95 -25.18 27.15
C ALA A 1006 -19.00 -24.63 28.22
N VAL A 1007 -18.70 -23.34 28.15
CA VAL A 1007 -17.73 -22.65 29.01
C VAL A 1007 -18.28 -21.27 29.41
N PRO A 1008 -19.14 -21.16 30.44
CA PRO A 1008 -19.82 -19.91 30.80
C PRO A 1008 -18.88 -18.74 31.16
N GLU A 1009 -17.69 -19.04 31.67
CA GLU A 1009 -16.74 -18.03 32.15
C GLU A 1009 -15.78 -17.47 31.09
N ILE A 1010 -15.74 -18.05 29.88
CA ILE A 1010 -14.80 -17.63 28.84
C ILE A 1010 -15.15 -16.24 28.31
N LYS A 1011 -14.12 -15.44 28.02
CA LYS A 1011 -14.30 -14.10 27.45
C LYS A 1011 -14.25 -14.14 25.94
N ILE A 1012 -15.36 -13.77 25.31
CA ILE A 1012 -15.54 -13.68 23.86
C ILE A 1012 -15.21 -12.26 23.38
N TYR A 1013 -14.37 -12.16 22.37
CA TYR A 1013 -13.96 -10.94 21.70
C TYR A 1013 -14.34 -10.91 20.22
N SER A 1014 -14.69 -9.73 19.72
CA SER A 1014 -14.85 -9.44 18.30
C SER A 1014 -14.45 -7.98 17.99
N SER A 1015 -13.80 -7.75 16.85
CA SER A 1015 -13.44 -6.43 16.30
C SER A 1015 -14.67 -5.74 15.68
N THR A 1016 -15.62 -5.31 16.50
CA THR A 1016 -16.95 -4.88 16.02
C THR A 1016 -16.97 -3.48 15.39
N TRP A 1017 -16.04 -2.59 15.76
CA TRP A 1017 -15.92 -1.16 15.43
C TRP A 1017 -17.09 -0.25 15.86
N ARG A 1018 -18.31 -0.78 15.85
CA ARG A 1018 -19.57 -0.09 16.16
C ARG A 1018 -20.34 -0.86 17.21
N HIS A 1019 -21.25 -0.16 17.89
CA HIS A 1019 -22.18 -0.79 18.81
C HIS A 1019 -23.32 -1.46 18.06
N VAL A 1020 -23.60 -2.71 18.41
CA VAL A 1020 -24.76 -3.48 17.94
C VAL A 1020 -25.57 -3.90 19.18
N PRO A 1021 -26.65 -3.20 19.52
CA PRO A 1021 -27.39 -3.42 20.76
C PRO A 1021 -27.84 -4.88 20.98
N GLU A 1022 -28.11 -5.61 19.91
CA GLU A 1022 -28.54 -7.01 19.92
C GLU A 1022 -27.47 -7.98 20.44
N TRP A 1023 -26.21 -7.57 20.50
CA TRP A 1023 -25.10 -8.37 21.04
C TRP A 1023 -24.81 -8.09 22.51
N ASN A 1024 -25.51 -7.13 23.13
CA ASN A 1024 -25.39 -6.87 24.57
C ASN A 1024 -25.70 -8.15 25.37
N GLY A 1025 -24.78 -8.52 26.28
CA GLY A 1025 -24.89 -9.75 27.08
C GLY A 1025 -24.45 -11.03 26.36
N TYR A 1026 -24.13 -10.99 25.06
CA TYR A 1026 -23.53 -12.10 24.32
C TYR A 1026 -22.01 -11.94 24.18
N LEU A 1027 -21.55 -10.75 23.78
CA LEU A 1027 -20.12 -10.43 23.74
C LEU A 1027 -19.62 -9.97 25.12
N ASN A 1028 -18.39 -10.33 25.46
CA ASN A 1028 -17.75 -9.86 26.69
C ASN A 1028 -16.76 -8.73 26.43
N ILE A 1029 -16.07 -8.78 25.29
CA ILE A 1029 -15.06 -7.81 24.89
C ILE A 1029 -15.46 -7.22 23.53
N TRP A 1030 -15.56 -5.90 23.46
CA TRP A 1030 -15.89 -5.17 22.24
C TRP A 1030 -14.63 -4.51 21.66
N GLY A 1031 -14.32 -4.79 20.39
CA GLY A 1031 -13.28 -4.10 19.63
C GLY A 1031 -13.81 -2.79 19.05
N ILE A 1032 -13.28 -1.66 19.51
CA ILE A 1032 -13.79 -0.32 19.20
C ILE A 1032 -12.70 0.58 18.61
N GLY A 1033 -13.05 1.64 17.90
CA GLY A 1033 -12.07 2.58 17.34
C GLY A 1033 -11.82 3.79 18.23
N ALA A 1034 -10.53 4.15 18.43
CA ALA A 1034 -10.11 5.28 19.25
C ALA A 1034 -10.44 6.66 18.66
N TYR A 1035 -10.96 6.75 17.43
CA TYR A 1035 -11.31 8.02 16.76
C TYR A 1035 -12.80 8.38 16.87
N GLY A 1036 -13.62 7.54 17.53
CA GLY A 1036 -15.01 7.85 17.84
C GLY A 1036 -16.06 7.23 16.92
N CYS A 1037 -15.70 6.21 16.13
CA CYS A 1037 -16.70 5.38 15.45
C CYS A 1037 -17.60 4.60 16.43
N PHE A 1038 -17.15 4.47 17.68
CA PHE A 1038 -17.93 4.02 18.82
C PHE A 1038 -18.05 5.19 19.81
N PRO A 1039 -19.25 5.74 20.06
CA PRO A 1039 -19.42 6.94 20.90
C PRO A 1039 -18.95 6.73 22.35
N VAL A 1040 -18.35 7.78 22.94
CA VAL A 1040 -17.83 7.74 24.32
C VAL A 1040 -18.93 7.44 25.34
N GLU A 1041 -20.12 8.02 25.15
CA GLU A 1041 -21.26 7.77 26.04
C GLU A 1041 -21.68 6.29 26.02
N GLU A 1042 -21.51 5.62 24.88
CA GLU A 1042 -21.79 4.19 24.78
C GLU A 1042 -20.68 3.35 25.41
N MET A 1043 -19.41 3.76 25.25
CA MET A 1043 -18.28 3.13 25.96
C MET A 1043 -18.51 3.13 27.47
N GLU A 1044 -18.89 4.28 28.04
CA GLU A 1044 -19.19 4.42 29.47
C GLU A 1044 -20.34 3.52 29.93
N ARG A 1045 -21.39 3.36 29.10
CA ARG A 1045 -22.51 2.45 29.39
C ARG A 1045 -22.08 0.99 29.37
N ARG A 1046 -21.35 0.56 28.33
CA ARG A 1046 -20.86 -0.82 28.22
C ARG A 1046 -19.97 -1.18 29.41
N LEU A 1047 -19.03 -0.31 29.78
CA LEU A 1047 -18.17 -0.52 30.96
C LEU A 1047 -18.97 -0.60 32.26
N LYS A 1048 -20.01 0.24 32.43
CA LYS A 1048 -20.90 0.20 33.60
C LYS A 1048 -21.72 -1.10 33.66
N ASP A 1049 -22.09 -1.65 32.51
CA ASP A 1049 -22.80 -2.92 32.38
C ASP A 1049 -21.87 -4.14 32.59
N GLY A 1050 -20.56 -3.92 32.77
CA GLY A 1050 -19.57 -4.96 33.06
C GLY A 1050 -18.85 -5.53 31.84
N ASP A 1051 -19.08 -4.94 30.66
CA ASP A 1051 -18.35 -5.30 29.44
C ASP A 1051 -16.90 -4.80 29.50
N ILE A 1052 -16.04 -5.43 28.70
CA ILE A 1052 -14.65 -5.03 28.50
C ILE A 1052 -14.56 -4.36 27.13
N LEU A 1053 -13.75 -3.32 27.03
CA LEU A 1053 -13.46 -2.65 25.77
C LEU A 1053 -11.99 -2.81 25.44
N TRP A 1054 -11.70 -3.12 24.17
CA TRP A 1054 -10.37 -3.06 23.56
C TRP A 1054 -10.40 -2.14 22.34
N PHE A 1055 -9.32 -1.41 22.09
CA PHE A 1055 -9.20 -0.70 20.82
C PHE A 1055 -8.74 -1.64 19.72
N THR A 1056 -9.53 -1.76 18.65
CA THR A 1056 -9.07 -2.37 17.39
C THR A 1056 -8.37 -1.30 16.57
N THR A 1057 -7.29 -1.68 15.88
CA THR A 1057 -6.49 -0.77 15.07
C THR A 1057 -6.32 -1.31 13.65
N ASP A 1058 -6.84 -0.56 12.69
CA ASP A 1058 -6.69 -0.74 11.24
C ASP A 1058 -6.58 0.67 10.65
N GLY A 1059 -5.55 0.91 9.82
CA GLY A 1059 -5.29 2.19 9.20
C GLY A 1059 -4.95 3.31 10.18
N GLN A 1060 -4.26 3.01 11.28
CA GLN A 1060 -3.91 4.00 12.30
C GLN A 1060 -2.42 4.19 12.49
N MET A 1061 -1.59 3.14 12.43
CA MET A 1061 -0.14 3.20 12.72
C MET A 1061 0.69 3.33 11.44
N CYS A 1062 0.37 4.34 10.63
CA CYS A 1062 0.94 4.48 9.29
C CYS A 1062 2.41 4.96 9.31
N LEU A 1063 3.21 4.45 8.37
CA LEU A 1063 4.61 4.80 8.17
C LEU A 1063 4.80 6.29 7.87
N ASN A 1064 3.92 6.89 7.06
CA ASN A 1064 4.10 8.24 6.55
C ASN A 1064 3.41 9.34 7.36
N THR A 1065 3.27 9.20 8.66
CA THR A 1065 2.84 10.27 9.57
C THR A 1065 4.05 10.99 10.18
N PRO A 1066 4.08 12.34 10.25
CA PRO A 1066 5.23 13.11 10.73
C PRO A 1066 5.62 12.83 12.18
N TYR A 1067 4.66 12.45 13.03
CA TYR A 1067 4.91 12.02 14.41
C TYR A 1067 4.46 10.57 14.60
N CYS A 1068 5.18 9.83 15.43
CA CYS A 1068 4.74 8.52 15.94
C CYS A 1068 3.75 8.72 17.10
N ALA A 1069 2.65 9.44 16.83
CA ALA A 1069 1.75 9.95 17.83
C ALA A 1069 0.79 8.88 18.35
N ILE A 1070 0.02 8.22 17.49
CA ILE A 1070 -0.96 7.23 17.94
C ILE A 1070 -0.25 6.01 18.57
N GLU A 1071 0.92 5.65 18.04
CA GLU A 1071 1.81 4.62 18.58
C GLU A 1071 2.16 4.90 20.04
N ARG A 1072 2.52 6.15 20.37
CA ARG A 1072 2.83 6.58 21.74
C ARG A 1072 1.58 6.75 22.62
N LEU A 1073 0.49 7.26 22.04
CA LEU A 1073 -0.70 7.72 22.77
C LEU A 1073 -1.76 6.64 23.00
N TYR A 1074 -1.74 5.51 22.29
CA TYR A 1074 -2.73 4.44 22.50
C TYR A 1074 -2.91 4.05 23.98
N PRO A 1075 -1.82 3.83 24.74
CA PRO A 1075 -1.93 3.53 26.17
C PRO A 1075 -2.53 4.67 27.00
N TYR A 1076 -2.36 5.93 26.60
CA TYR A 1076 -3.04 7.08 27.21
C TYR A 1076 -4.55 7.04 26.96
N TYR A 1077 -4.98 6.72 25.74
CA TYR A 1077 -6.39 6.49 25.44
C TYR A 1077 -6.95 5.37 26.32
N CYS A 1078 -6.22 4.25 26.42
CA CYS A 1078 -6.62 3.13 27.27
C CYS A 1078 -6.79 3.54 28.73
N PHE A 1079 -5.82 4.27 29.28
CA PHE A 1079 -5.83 4.72 30.66
C PHE A 1079 -6.97 5.72 30.95
N LYS A 1080 -7.24 6.66 30.04
CA LYS A 1080 -8.31 7.66 30.21
C LYS A 1080 -9.69 7.01 30.19
N TYR A 1081 -9.94 6.15 29.22
CA TYR A 1081 -11.28 5.64 28.90
C TYR A 1081 -11.59 4.27 29.54
N GLY A 1082 -10.71 3.73 30.38
CA GLY A 1082 -10.94 2.45 31.05
C GLY A 1082 -10.90 1.24 30.12
N VAL A 1083 -10.25 1.39 28.96
CA VAL A 1083 -10.04 0.31 27.98
C VAL A 1083 -8.85 -0.53 28.44
N SER A 1084 -9.00 -1.86 28.45
CA SER A 1084 -8.02 -2.78 29.07
C SER A 1084 -7.00 -3.36 28.10
N GLY A 1085 -7.13 -3.06 26.81
CA GLY A 1085 -6.17 -3.46 25.80
C GLY A 1085 -6.41 -2.83 24.45
N TYR A 1086 -5.49 -3.07 23.54
CA TYR A 1086 -5.65 -2.75 22.12
C TYR A 1086 -4.98 -3.84 21.28
N GLU A 1087 -5.48 -4.03 20.06
CA GLU A 1087 -4.92 -4.98 19.10
C GLU A 1087 -4.46 -4.28 17.82
N PHE A 1088 -3.43 -4.82 17.17
CA PHE A 1088 -2.97 -4.41 15.85
C PHE A 1088 -2.87 -5.63 14.94
N TRP A 1089 -3.51 -5.53 13.77
CA TRP A 1089 -3.75 -6.62 12.85
C TRP A 1089 -2.50 -7.16 12.11
N GLY A 1090 -1.30 -6.66 12.39
CA GLY A 1090 -0.06 -7.24 11.89
C GLY A 1090 1.21 -6.52 12.31
N GLY A 1091 2.13 -7.20 13.00
CA GLY A 1091 3.45 -6.66 13.31
C GLY A 1091 4.49 -6.85 12.19
N SER A 1092 4.26 -7.82 11.29
CA SER A 1092 5.24 -8.30 10.29
C SER A 1092 4.62 -8.71 8.95
N TRP A 1093 3.44 -8.18 8.61
CA TRP A 1093 2.73 -8.54 7.38
C TRP A 1093 3.26 -7.78 6.16
N TRP A 1094 4.48 -8.13 5.75
CA TRP A 1094 5.14 -7.55 4.58
C TRP A 1094 4.56 -8.13 3.29
N THR A 1095 4.12 -7.27 2.37
CA THR A 1095 3.64 -7.69 1.04
C THR A 1095 4.67 -7.46 -0.07
N TYR A 1096 5.69 -6.67 0.22
CA TYR A 1096 6.92 -6.48 -0.56
C TYR A 1096 8.14 -6.49 0.37
N ASP A 1097 9.35 -6.34 -0.16
CA ASP A 1097 10.52 -5.97 0.64
C ASP A 1097 10.30 -4.58 1.28
N PRO A 1098 10.11 -4.50 2.62
CA PRO A 1098 9.73 -3.25 3.28
C PRO A 1098 10.88 -2.23 3.31
N PHE A 1099 12.12 -2.60 2.99
CA PHE A 1099 13.21 -1.63 2.81
C PHE A 1099 13.12 -0.90 1.47
N LYS A 1100 12.55 -1.55 0.45
CA LYS A 1100 12.39 -1.01 -0.91
C LYS A 1100 11.05 -0.33 -1.11
N PHE A 1101 10.01 -0.77 -0.40
CA PHE A 1101 8.64 -0.30 -0.57
C PHE A 1101 7.97 -0.08 0.78
N GLY A 1102 7.71 1.18 1.15
CA GLY A 1102 7.00 1.52 2.39
C GLY A 1102 5.50 1.30 2.33
N TRP A 1103 4.99 0.59 1.32
CA TRP A 1103 3.58 0.42 1.03
C TRP A 1103 3.23 -1.02 0.63
N HIS A 1104 1.93 -1.30 0.52
CA HIS A 1104 1.41 -2.63 0.25
C HIS A 1104 1.05 -2.87 -1.22
N THR A 1105 1.06 -4.15 -1.61
CA THR A 1105 0.45 -4.58 -2.86
C THR A 1105 -1.08 -4.42 -2.83
N TYR A 1106 -1.70 -4.40 -4.01
CA TYR A 1106 -3.16 -4.47 -4.13
C TYR A 1106 -3.60 -5.93 -4.04
N LEU A 1107 -4.15 -6.32 -2.89
CA LEU A 1107 -4.63 -7.67 -2.65
C LEU A 1107 -6.09 -7.82 -3.08
N PRO A 1108 -6.49 -8.98 -3.64
CA PRO A 1108 -7.88 -9.22 -3.97
C PRO A 1108 -8.70 -9.41 -2.69
N HIS A 1109 -9.71 -8.57 -2.49
CA HIS A 1109 -10.65 -8.67 -1.37
C HIS A 1109 -12.07 -8.99 -1.84
N VAL A 1110 -12.73 -9.84 -1.06
CA VAL A 1110 -14.17 -10.15 -1.17
C VAL A 1110 -14.76 -9.91 0.21
N PHE A 1111 -15.73 -9.00 0.33
CA PHE A 1111 -16.29 -8.60 1.63
C PHE A 1111 -17.52 -9.42 2.02
N LYS A 1112 -18.20 -10.02 1.04
CA LYS A 1112 -19.35 -10.90 1.25
C LYS A 1112 -19.51 -11.89 0.08
N PRO A 1113 -20.22 -13.01 0.29
CA PRO A 1113 -20.49 -13.98 -0.76
C PRO A 1113 -21.14 -13.34 -1.99
N GLY A 1114 -20.58 -13.60 -3.17
CA GLY A 1114 -21.08 -13.10 -4.45
C GLY A 1114 -20.47 -11.79 -4.94
N ASP A 1115 -19.68 -11.09 -4.12
CA ASP A 1115 -18.95 -9.90 -4.57
C ASP A 1115 -17.86 -10.28 -5.58
N THR A 1116 -17.65 -9.40 -6.57
CA THR A 1116 -16.47 -9.50 -7.45
C THR A 1116 -15.25 -9.03 -6.67
N PRO A 1117 -14.12 -9.76 -6.71
CA PRO A 1117 -12.92 -9.33 -6.03
C PRO A 1117 -12.46 -7.94 -6.49
N VAL A 1118 -12.14 -7.07 -5.53
CA VAL A 1118 -11.56 -5.75 -5.80
C VAL A 1118 -10.16 -5.72 -5.21
N GLY A 1119 -9.21 -5.12 -5.94
CA GLY A 1119 -7.87 -4.91 -5.39
C GLY A 1119 -7.93 -3.86 -4.29
N VAL A 1120 -7.53 -4.19 -3.07
CA VAL A 1120 -7.41 -3.27 -1.94
C VAL A 1120 -5.95 -3.12 -1.56
N ARG A 1121 -5.51 -1.88 -1.43
CA ARG A 1121 -4.20 -1.52 -0.89
C ARG A 1121 -4.42 -0.74 0.41
N TYR A 1122 -3.76 -1.23 1.45
CA TYR A 1122 -3.78 -0.66 2.80
C TYR A 1122 -2.95 0.63 2.89
N PRO A 1123 -3.21 1.47 3.91
CA PRO A 1123 -2.35 2.61 4.24
C PRO A 1123 -0.88 2.20 4.37
N ASN A 1124 0.03 3.10 4.04
CA ASN A 1124 1.45 2.78 3.95
C ASN A 1124 2.00 2.38 5.32
N GLY A 1125 2.61 1.19 5.40
CA GLY A 1125 3.19 0.64 6.63
C GLY A 1125 2.19 0.17 7.67
N ASP A 1126 0.88 0.26 7.42
CA ASP A 1126 -0.12 -0.31 8.32
C ASP A 1126 -0.16 -1.84 8.11
N GLY A 1127 -0.14 -2.62 9.19
CA GLY A 1127 0.09 -4.06 9.13
C GLY A 1127 1.56 -4.50 9.19
N PHE A 1128 2.53 -3.58 9.36
CA PHE A 1128 3.86 -3.93 9.87
C PHE A 1128 4.58 -2.79 10.61
N LEU A 1129 5.21 -3.11 11.74
CA LEU A 1129 6.10 -2.20 12.47
C LEU A 1129 7.54 -2.73 12.58
N THR A 1130 7.82 -3.87 11.95
CA THR A 1130 9.11 -4.54 12.00
C THR A 1130 9.70 -4.69 10.60
N TYR A 1131 10.99 -4.98 10.52
CA TYR A 1131 11.70 -5.23 9.27
C TYR A 1131 12.46 -6.58 9.32
N PRO A 1132 12.66 -7.25 8.18
CA PRO A 1132 13.35 -8.55 8.12
C PRO A 1132 14.86 -8.38 8.34
N GLY A 1133 15.31 -8.54 9.59
CA GLY A 1133 16.70 -8.27 9.97
C GLY A 1133 17.73 -9.18 9.29
N TRP A 1134 17.34 -10.37 8.86
CA TRP A 1134 18.21 -11.27 8.11
C TRP A 1134 18.64 -10.70 6.75
N LEU A 1135 17.89 -9.76 6.16
CA LEU A 1135 18.31 -9.07 4.93
C LEU A 1135 19.49 -8.10 5.16
N VAL A 1136 19.77 -7.73 6.42
CA VAL A 1136 20.91 -6.89 6.80
C VAL A 1136 21.89 -7.59 7.74
N GLY A 1137 21.77 -8.92 7.88
CA GLY A 1137 22.71 -9.75 8.64
C GLY A 1137 22.35 -10.02 10.10
N GLU A 1138 21.16 -9.63 10.56
CA GLU A 1138 20.65 -9.95 11.90
C GLU A 1138 19.91 -11.28 11.94
N LYS A 1139 19.88 -11.93 13.11
CA LYS A 1139 19.17 -13.21 13.28
C LYS A 1139 17.66 -13.07 13.44
N GLY A 1140 17.21 -11.96 14.02
CA GLY A 1140 15.81 -11.68 14.33
C GLY A 1140 15.26 -10.51 13.52
N PRO A 1141 14.01 -10.10 13.79
CA PRO A 1141 13.47 -8.87 13.23
C PRO A 1141 14.23 -7.63 13.72
N LEU A 1142 14.16 -6.55 12.94
CA LEU A 1142 14.54 -5.22 13.39
C LEU A 1142 13.32 -4.46 13.90
N SER A 1143 13.57 -3.60 14.89
CA SER A 1143 12.61 -2.60 15.37
C SER A 1143 12.49 -1.43 14.39
N SER A 1144 11.52 -0.58 14.65
CA SER A 1144 11.28 0.68 13.95
C SER A 1144 11.08 1.81 14.94
N VAL A 1145 11.21 3.05 14.48
CA VAL A 1145 10.88 4.25 15.29
C VAL A 1145 9.44 4.16 15.80
N ARG A 1146 8.50 3.68 14.96
CA ARG A 1146 7.09 3.47 15.36
C ARG A 1146 6.95 2.42 16.48
N LEU A 1147 7.60 1.27 16.35
CA LEU A 1147 7.54 0.21 17.36
C LEU A 1147 8.18 0.64 18.70
N GLU A 1148 9.27 1.42 18.65
CA GLU A 1148 9.85 1.98 19.87
C GLU A 1148 8.88 2.94 20.57
N GLN A 1149 8.09 3.73 19.82
CA GLN A 1149 7.07 4.58 20.44
C GLN A 1149 5.89 3.79 21.02
N VAL A 1150 5.54 2.64 20.43
CA VAL A 1150 4.59 1.69 21.06
C VAL A 1150 5.14 1.19 22.40
N ARG A 1151 6.40 0.74 22.41
CA ARG A 1151 7.07 0.26 23.63
C ARG A 1151 7.11 1.33 24.70
N GLU A 1152 7.58 2.53 24.37
CA GLU A 1152 7.61 3.61 25.35
C GLU A 1152 6.18 3.93 25.82
N GLY A 1153 5.17 3.93 24.94
CA GLY A 1153 3.77 4.16 25.31
C GLY A 1153 3.28 3.19 26.38
N MET A 1154 3.65 1.92 26.24
CA MET A 1154 3.38 0.90 27.24
C MET A 1154 4.09 1.18 28.56
N GLU A 1155 5.30 1.74 28.55
CA GLU A 1155 6.01 2.17 29.75
C GLU A 1155 5.34 3.39 30.41
N ASP A 1156 4.88 4.38 29.64
CA ASP A 1156 4.13 5.53 30.16
C ASP A 1156 2.85 5.09 30.87
N TYR A 1157 2.20 4.04 30.38
CA TYR A 1157 1.06 3.44 31.08
C TYR A 1157 1.43 2.96 32.48
N GLU A 1158 2.59 2.31 32.62
CA GLU A 1158 3.07 1.84 33.92
C GLU A 1158 3.37 3.00 34.87
N TYR A 1159 3.90 4.12 34.37
CA TYR A 1159 4.04 5.35 35.16
C TYR A 1159 2.68 5.86 35.67
N MET A 1160 1.68 5.94 34.78
CA MET A 1160 0.32 6.38 35.15
C MET A 1160 -0.34 5.41 36.15
N TYR A 1161 -0.13 4.10 35.97
CA TYR A 1161 -0.65 3.06 36.86
C TYR A 1161 -0.04 3.16 38.26
N ILE A 1162 1.30 3.22 38.36
CA ILE A 1162 2.01 3.35 39.63
C ILE A 1162 1.58 4.63 40.36
N LEU A 1163 1.46 5.76 39.65
CA LEU A 1163 1.02 7.01 40.26
C LEU A 1163 -0.40 6.90 40.81
N LYS A 1164 -1.33 6.30 40.04
CA LYS A 1164 -2.70 6.07 40.48
C LYS A 1164 -2.75 5.20 41.74
N GLU A 1165 -2.00 4.11 41.78
CA GLU A 1165 -1.92 3.23 42.95
C GLU A 1165 -1.39 3.98 44.19
N ARG A 1166 -0.31 4.77 44.03
CA ARG A 1166 0.25 5.59 45.11
C ARG A 1166 -0.73 6.64 45.61
N ILE A 1167 -1.51 7.27 44.71
CA ILE A 1167 -2.59 8.18 45.08
C ILE A 1167 -3.64 7.45 45.93
N ASP A 1168 -4.09 6.27 45.52
CA ASP A 1168 -5.11 5.50 46.24
C ASP A 1168 -4.63 5.09 47.64
N ILE A 1169 -3.37 4.67 47.77
CA ILE A 1169 -2.72 4.36 49.06
C ILE A 1169 -2.59 5.62 49.93
N ALA A 1170 -2.14 6.73 49.35
CA ALA A 1170 -1.96 7.99 50.06
C ALA A 1170 -3.29 8.56 50.58
N LYS A 1171 -4.37 8.50 49.77
CA LYS A 1171 -5.74 8.87 50.18
C LYS A 1171 -6.22 8.04 51.37
N LYS A 1172 -6.04 6.72 51.33
CA LYS A 1172 -6.38 5.83 52.46
C LYS A 1172 -5.60 6.17 53.74
N LYS A 1173 -4.38 6.73 53.60
CA LYS A 1173 -3.53 7.21 54.70
C LYS A 1173 -3.79 8.67 55.09
N GLY A 1174 -4.76 9.36 54.48
CA GLY A 1174 -5.08 10.77 54.75
C GLY A 1174 -3.99 11.76 54.33
N LYS A 1175 -3.10 11.39 53.40
CA LYS A 1175 -2.07 12.29 52.85
C LYS A 1175 -2.66 13.15 51.72
N ASP A 1176 -2.09 14.35 51.51
CA ASP A 1176 -2.46 15.21 50.38
C ASP A 1176 -1.96 14.62 49.06
N THR A 1177 -2.90 14.41 48.13
CA THR A 1177 -2.66 13.87 46.78
C THR A 1177 -2.96 14.87 45.68
N THR A 1178 -3.30 16.12 46.00
CA THR A 1178 -3.79 17.13 45.06
C THR A 1178 -2.86 17.31 43.86
N SER A 1179 -1.55 17.46 44.10
CA SER A 1179 -0.58 17.68 43.01
C SER A 1179 -0.31 16.42 42.17
N ALA A 1180 -0.44 15.22 42.77
CA ALA A 1180 -0.32 13.96 42.06
C ALA A 1180 -1.56 13.70 41.17
N GLU A 1181 -2.75 14.00 41.68
CA GLU A 1181 -3.99 13.95 40.90
C GLU A 1181 -3.98 14.94 39.74
N ALA A 1182 -3.44 16.15 39.94
CA ALA A 1182 -3.29 17.13 38.87
C ALA A 1182 -2.35 16.62 37.75
N ALA A 1183 -1.22 16.01 38.11
CA ALA A 1183 -0.30 15.41 37.13
C ALA A 1183 -0.97 14.27 36.34
N LEU A 1184 -1.69 13.38 37.02
CA LEU A 1184 -2.44 12.30 36.37
C LEU A 1184 -3.57 12.83 35.48
N LYS A 1185 -4.22 13.94 35.88
CA LYS A 1185 -5.25 14.59 35.07
C LYS A 1185 -4.65 15.15 33.78
N LYS A 1186 -3.49 15.83 33.83
CA LYS A 1186 -2.80 16.32 32.63
C LYS A 1186 -2.55 15.21 31.63
N ALA A 1187 -2.08 14.04 32.09
CA ALA A 1187 -1.88 12.87 31.23
C ALA A 1187 -3.17 12.42 30.54
N LYS A 1188 -4.31 12.44 31.23
CA LYS A 1188 -5.61 12.13 30.63
C LYS A 1188 -6.10 13.23 29.68
N ASP A 1189 -5.75 14.49 29.91
CA ASP A 1189 -6.28 15.60 29.12
C ASP A 1189 -5.65 15.70 27.72
N ILE A 1190 -4.49 15.07 27.45
CA ILE A 1190 -3.83 15.14 26.14
C ILE A 1190 -4.51 14.31 25.05
N VAL A 1191 -5.36 13.35 25.42
CA VAL A 1191 -6.09 12.47 24.47
C VAL A 1191 -7.59 12.70 24.59
N TYR A 1192 -8.33 12.65 23.47
CA TYR A 1192 -9.79 12.83 23.48
C TYR A 1192 -10.47 12.10 22.31
N ILE A 1193 -11.75 11.78 22.46
CA ILE A 1193 -12.57 11.10 21.44
C ILE A 1193 -13.87 11.92 21.27
N PRO A 1194 -14.32 12.20 20.03
CA PRO A 1194 -13.67 11.90 18.76
C PRO A 1194 -12.41 12.75 18.52
N ASN A 1195 -11.44 12.22 17.77
CA ASN A 1195 -10.23 12.92 17.33
C ASN A 1195 -10.05 12.76 15.82
N ALA A 1196 -8.94 13.30 15.29
CA ALA A 1196 -8.65 13.30 13.86
C ALA A 1196 -8.36 11.90 13.26
N GLY A 1197 -8.08 10.88 14.09
CA GLY A 1197 -7.65 9.54 13.64
C GLY A 1197 -6.13 9.39 13.57
N GLY A 1198 -5.65 8.13 13.61
CA GLY A 1198 -4.22 7.80 13.66
C GLY A 1198 -3.40 8.27 12.45
N THR A 1199 -4.05 8.46 11.31
CA THR A 1199 -3.40 8.99 10.09
C THR A 1199 -3.11 10.48 10.14
N TYR A 1200 -3.53 11.22 11.17
CA TYR A 1200 -3.29 12.66 11.33
C TYR A 1200 -2.52 12.95 12.63
N SER A 1201 -1.30 12.43 12.70
CA SER A 1201 -0.43 12.48 13.88
C SER A 1201 -0.23 13.89 14.49
N ALA A 1202 -0.04 14.92 13.66
CA ALA A 1202 0.15 16.30 14.09
C ALA A 1202 -1.13 16.94 14.63
N LYS A 1203 -2.31 16.40 14.28
CA LYS A 1203 -3.60 16.87 14.83
C LYS A 1203 -3.93 16.21 16.16
N ILE A 1204 -3.55 14.94 16.36
CA ILE A 1204 -3.74 14.23 17.63
C ILE A 1204 -2.68 14.59 18.68
N LEU A 1205 -1.46 14.95 18.24
CA LEU A 1205 -0.38 15.42 19.09
C LEU A 1205 0.24 16.72 18.53
N PRO A 1206 -0.44 17.87 18.69
CA PRO A 1206 0.05 19.15 18.16
C PRO A 1206 1.39 19.61 18.77
N ASP A 1207 1.58 19.30 20.06
CA ASP A 1207 2.84 19.52 20.77
C ASP A 1207 3.47 18.15 21.10
N PRO A 1208 4.47 17.67 20.32
CA PRO A 1208 5.11 16.38 20.58
C PRO A 1208 5.95 16.35 21.86
N ASP A 1209 6.33 17.51 22.42
CA ASP A 1209 7.16 17.60 23.62
C ASP A 1209 6.34 17.47 24.92
N ILE A 1210 5.01 17.57 24.84
CA ILE A 1210 4.11 17.50 26.01
C ILE A 1210 4.17 16.15 26.73
N VAL A 1211 4.36 15.04 26.00
CA VAL A 1211 4.37 13.67 26.56
C VAL A 1211 5.53 13.51 27.54
N PHE A 1212 6.73 13.95 27.15
CA PHE A 1212 7.94 13.88 27.97
C PHE A 1212 7.84 14.76 29.22
N ASN A 1213 7.26 15.96 29.08
CA ASN A 1213 7.04 16.87 30.21
C ASN A 1213 6.07 16.25 31.24
N ILE A 1214 4.97 15.67 30.77
CA ILE A 1214 3.98 15.00 31.63
C ILE A 1214 4.60 13.77 32.30
N ARG A 1215 5.34 12.95 31.56
CA ARG A 1215 6.00 11.75 32.09
C ARG A 1215 6.99 12.09 33.21
N LYS A 1216 7.79 13.15 33.03
CA LYS A 1216 8.71 13.65 34.07
C LYS A 1216 7.97 14.20 35.29
N GLU A 1217 6.84 14.87 35.09
CA GLU A 1217 5.98 15.34 36.18
C GLU A 1217 5.38 14.16 36.96
N ILE A 1218 4.87 13.12 36.28
CA ILE A 1218 4.38 11.89 36.89
C ILE A 1218 5.47 11.21 37.71
N ALA A 1219 6.67 11.02 37.14
CA ALA A 1219 7.81 10.43 37.83
C ALA A 1219 8.14 11.18 39.13
N SER A 1220 8.14 12.51 39.06
CA SER A 1220 8.39 13.36 40.22
C SER A 1220 7.32 13.18 41.31
N GLN A 1221 6.05 13.00 40.93
CA GLN A 1221 4.96 12.76 41.87
C GLN A 1221 4.98 11.36 42.48
N ILE A 1222 5.35 10.34 41.69
CA ILE A 1222 5.61 8.98 42.17
C ILE A 1222 6.63 9.04 43.32
N LEU A 1223 7.77 9.72 43.10
CA LEU A 1223 8.82 9.86 44.11
C LEU A 1223 8.36 10.60 45.38
N LYS A 1224 7.54 11.65 45.23
CA LYS A 1224 7.02 12.43 46.38
C LYS A 1224 6.09 11.62 47.28
N LEU A 1225 5.23 10.77 46.70
CA LEU A 1225 4.30 9.96 47.49
C LEU A 1225 5.01 8.80 48.23
N GLY A 1226 6.16 8.36 47.71
CA GLY A 1226 6.90 7.20 48.20
C GLY A 1226 6.18 5.88 47.91
N GLU A 1227 6.68 4.79 48.49
CA GLU A 1227 6.02 3.47 48.49
C GLU A 1227 4.89 3.37 49.54
#